data_AF-A0A653BIL4-F1
#
_entry.id   AF-A0A653BIL4-F1
#
_cell.length_a   1.000
_cell.length_b   1.000
_cell.length_c   1.000
_cell.angle_alpha   90.00
_cell.angle_beta   90.00
_cell.angle_gamma   90.00
#
_symmetry.space_group_name_H-M   'P 1'
#
loop_
_entity.id
_entity.type
_entity.pdbx_description
1 polymer ?
#
loop_
_entity_poly.entity_id
_entity_poly.type
_entity_poly.pdbx_seq_one_letter_code
_entity_poly.pdbx_strand_id
1 'polypeptide(L)'
;MYSQFLLVLLSAHLCYGQNIEQNERDILSEEERNFRCCAQKLSCCNKPPEATNFEVRALFLKCSNYSEQDNEKHNTIKRAVLVRTKKNATQHHDCKKSDNEVVNNCMKKIKLTIKMKNYGSTNCKNQYILIDHVYDSITQKKQKLLYPYVLKIRQYPIMQLYSLGYNTMVNAQAKEKVLNKHDQGYTGCNVDPKSANPTCGVVKYGDDPIPYSTGFCCSCDKGKDRKIVDVTADNPSIQSNSYANNEHSGQCESPNNYTEDVNAERGVSQEDTAVASGTSNGDSQEDQNQASEEAAGGCLHTERRRSDHRQLAQVMSRTVFVQKRGGQDCDDRYTPANADPETYHDSTHCLEFSDIWYSVFSLERPRIYHMLAVQIFVKTQDNEGPNKWKDLTNKAPIYMGTDVPHYTNEPNTIAMNYMSRKVAESTYALGGRNLRLMVPDESRNIDASKYPELKAGPPEYLVVKDNQVQSNGKTCNVAGVGYEAFAKQPNRCGSPKGSCLKNQPKDLWKHDHDLEAVGKKGSYFLKYFGLLPLNAIVTNSTTQNKTLRMYYHDSFISMLDVELKADDNVVMRPNFLAILTEVYIESTNGKRTNIIAKVFNSALISGVYIVSMADCPLDLPASFDNIASKPVLIGPQKVHTFHLEIDCQLSNVDFYCSLQVLNTDYQLLAFRRIRIRTGDRSVNLLF
;
A
#
# COMPACT_ATOMS: atom_id res chain seq x y z
N MET A 1 -46.92 -25.02 6.08
CA MET A 1 -46.74 -23.62 6.57
C MET A 1 -45.37 -23.50 7.22
N TYR A 2 -44.33 -23.45 6.39
CA TYR A 2 -42.93 -23.23 6.79
C TYR A 2 -42.26 -22.51 5.61
N SER A 3 -41.82 -21.27 5.80
CA SER A 3 -40.73 -20.63 5.08
C SER A 3 -40.76 -19.14 5.41
N GLN A 4 -39.76 -18.66 6.15
CA GLN A 4 -39.10 -17.35 6.00
C GLN A 4 -38.25 -17.06 7.23
N PHE A 5 -37.05 -17.63 7.26
CA PHE A 5 -35.91 -17.13 8.03
C PHE A 5 -34.66 -17.74 7.37
N LEU A 6 -34.03 -17.02 6.45
CA LEU A 6 -32.59 -17.12 6.12
C LEU A 6 -32.27 -16.13 4.97
N LEU A 7 -31.67 -14.99 5.29
CA LEU A 7 -30.92 -14.18 4.33
C LEU A 7 -29.90 -13.31 5.08
N VAL A 8 -28.97 -14.00 5.74
CA VAL A 8 -27.69 -13.46 6.20
C VAL A 8 -26.65 -14.53 5.88
N LEU A 9 -25.53 -14.12 5.25
CA LEU A 9 -24.35 -14.90 4.84
C LEU A 9 -24.38 -15.54 3.45
N LEU A 10 -23.77 -14.84 2.49
CA LEU A 10 -22.86 -15.42 1.49
C LEU A 10 -21.96 -14.29 0.94
N SER A 11 -20.95 -13.90 1.73
CA SER A 11 -19.80 -13.12 1.27
C SER A 11 -18.53 -13.94 1.47
N ALA A 12 -18.50 -15.12 0.86
CA ALA A 12 -17.31 -15.94 0.71
C ALA A 12 -17.26 -16.45 -0.74
N HIS A 13 -16.04 -16.38 -1.31
CA HIS A 13 -15.70 -16.59 -2.73
C HIS A 13 -15.95 -15.29 -3.52
N LEU A 14 -14.92 -14.56 -3.94
CA LEU A 14 -14.12 -14.91 -5.10
C LEU A 14 -12.66 -14.42 -4.94
N CYS A 15 -11.72 -15.37 -4.91
CA CYS A 15 -10.43 -15.21 -5.58
C CYS A 15 -10.59 -15.88 -6.94
N TYR A 16 -11.19 -15.19 -7.90
CA TYR A 16 -11.31 -15.67 -9.28
C TYR A 16 -10.64 -14.63 -10.17
N GLY A 17 -9.44 -14.96 -10.62
CA GLY A 17 -8.88 -14.41 -11.83
C GLY A 17 -9.23 -15.39 -12.94
N GLN A 18 -10.10 -14.98 -13.86
CA GLN A 18 -10.18 -15.54 -15.20
C GLN A 18 -10.90 -14.57 -16.14
N ASN A 19 -10.33 -14.48 -17.34
CA ASN A 19 -10.78 -13.80 -18.56
C ASN A 19 -10.60 -12.29 -18.64
N ILE A 20 -9.35 -11.85 -18.88
CA ILE A 20 -9.03 -10.90 -19.95
C ILE A 20 -7.66 -11.29 -20.52
N GLU A 21 -7.65 -12.12 -21.57
CA GLU A 21 -6.51 -12.17 -22.50
C GLU A 21 -6.95 -11.52 -23.81
N GLN A 22 -6.00 -10.85 -24.46
CA GLN A 22 -6.08 -10.15 -25.76
C GLN A 22 -6.54 -8.68 -25.70
N ASN A 23 -5.73 -7.78 -25.09
CA ASN A 23 -5.29 -6.57 -25.81
C ASN A 23 -4.19 -5.68 -25.15
N GLU A 24 -3.55 -6.04 -24.04
CA GLU A 24 -2.59 -5.13 -23.38
C GLU A 24 -1.12 -5.59 -23.51
N ARG A 25 -0.53 -5.48 -24.71
CA ARG A 25 0.92 -5.76 -24.88
C ARG A 25 1.85 -4.56 -24.72
N ASP A 26 1.36 -3.31 -24.83
CA ASP A 26 2.27 -2.19 -25.15
C ASP A 26 2.31 -0.98 -24.19
N ILE A 27 1.76 -1.04 -22.97
CA ILE A 27 1.64 0.18 -22.11
C ILE A 27 2.20 0.04 -20.69
N LEU A 28 2.57 -1.16 -20.23
CA LEU A 28 3.07 -1.36 -18.87
C LEU A 28 4.60 -1.52 -18.84
N SER A 29 5.25 -0.83 -17.89
CA SER A 29 6.65 -1.09 -17.55
C SER A 29 6.84 -2.58 -17.23
N GLU A 30 8.03 -3.14 -17.48
CA GLU A 30 8.27 -4.57 -17.28
C GLU A 30 7.98 -5.00 -15.83
N GLU A 31 8.21 -4.11 -14.85
CA GLU A 31 7.84 -4.31 -13.45
C GLU A 31 6.33 -4.29 -13.22
N GLU A 32 5.57 -3.34 -13.78
CA GLU A 32 4.10 -3.30 -13.63
C GLU A 32 3.41 -4.47 -14.36
N ARG A 33 4.00 -4.93 -15.45
CA ARG A 33 3.52 -6.09 -16.23
C ARG A 33 3.76 -7.38 -15.46
N ASN A 34 4.97 -7.56 -14.94
CA ASN A 34 5.31 -8.67 -14.05
C ASN A 34 4.43 -8.63 -12.78
N PHE A 35 4.14 -7.43 -12.27
CA PHE A 35 3.29 -7.23 -11.11
C PHE A 35 1.82 -7.60 -11.37
N ARG A 36 1.18 -7.07 -12.43
CA ARG A 36 -0.19 -7.44 -12.82
C ARG A 36 -0.29 -8.93 -13.15
N CYS A 37 0.71 -9.44 -13.86
CA CYS A 37 0.85 -10.86 -14.16
C CYS A 37 0.86 -11.73 -12.89
N CYS A 38 1.59 -11.33 -11.84
CA CYS A 38 1.64 -12.06 -10.58
C CYS A 38 0.39 -11.88 -9.70
N ALA A 39 -0.24 -10.71 -9.72
CA ALA A 39 -1.52 -10.48 -9.06
C ALA A 39 -2.65 -11.33 -9.67
N GLN A 40 -2.57 -11.60 -10.98
CA GLN A 40 -3.54 -12.41 -11.74
C GLN A 40 -3.12 -13.87 -11.95
N LYS A 41 -1.96 -14.30 -11.42
CA LYS A 41 -1.40 -15.67 -11.54
C LYS A 41 -1.18 -16.15 -12.99
N LEU A 42 -0.76 -15.25 -13.89
CA LEU A 42 -0.42 -15.59 -15.28
C LEU A 42 1.02 -16.14 -15.38
N SER A 43 1.34 -16.81 -16.49
CA SER A 43 2.61 -17.52 -16.73
C SER A 43 3.83 -16.62 -16.99
N CYS A 44 3.65 -15.31 -17.06
CA CYS A 44 4.65 -14.29 -17.38
C CYS A 44 5.44 -13.72 -16.18
N CYS A 45 5.36 -14.31 -14.99
CA CYS A 45 6.05 -13.79 -13.80
C CYS A 45 7.57 -13.99 -13.87
N ASN A 46 8.32 -12.99 -14.33
CA ASN A 46 9.79 -13.01 -14.44
C ASN A 46 10.50 -12.90 -13.07
N LYS A 47 9.82 -12.48 -12.00
CA LYS A 47 10.35 -12.52 -10.62
C LYS A 47 9.24 -12.91 -9.64
N PRO A 48 9.40 -13.96 -8.82
CA PRO A 48 8.41 -14.29 -7.80
C PRO A 48 8.35 -13.14 -6.77
N PRO A 49 7.16 -12.75 -6.29
CA PRO A 49 7.04 -11.76 -5.23
C PRO A 49 7.87 -12.22 -4.02
N GLU A 50 8.63 -11.28 -3.42
CA GLU A 50 9.40 -11.58 -2.22
C GLU A 50 8.47 -12.17 -1.15
N ALA A 51 8.83 -13.35 -0.65
CA ALA A 51 7.99 -14.05 0.30
C ALA A 51 7.88 -13.25 1.61
N THR A 52 6.67 -13.15 2.18
CA THR A 52 6.48 -12.58 3.52
C THR A 52 7.44 -13.23 4.50
N ASN A 53 8.21 -12.41 5.21
CA ASN A 53 9.14 -12.85 6.23
C ASN A 53 8.44 -12.86 7.60
N PHE A 54 8.51 -14.00 8.30
CA PHE A 54 7.99 -14.17 9.65
C PHE A 54 9.15 -14.27 10.65
N GLU A 55 9.15 -13.37 11.62
CA GLU A 55 10.00 -13.46 12.81
C GLU A 55 9.13 -13.91 13.99
N VAL A 56 9.43 -15.06 14.59
CA VAL A 56 8.61 -15.66 15.64
C VAL A 56 9.39 -15.75 16.94
N ARG A 57 8.79 -15.24 18.01
CA ARG A 57 9.26 -15.42 19.38
C ARG A 57 8.21 -16.19 20.16
N ALA A 58 8.61 -17.27 20.81
CA ALA A 58 7.72 -18.10 21.63
C ALA A 58 8.28 -18.20 23.06
N LEU A 59 7.42 -17.93 24.06
CA LEU A 59 7.75 -17.93 25.48
C LEU A 59 6.80 -18.89 26.21
N PHE A 60 7.33 -19.66 27.15
CA PHE A 60 6.55 -20.51 28.03
C PHE A 60 6.56 -19.95 29.45
N LEU A 61 5.39 -19.60 29.97
CA LEU A 61 5.23 -18.79 31.17
C LEU A 61 4.23 -19.44 32.14
N LYS A 62 4.32 -19.09 33.42
CA LYS A 62 3.25 -19.33 34.40
C LYS A 62 2.21 -18.22 34.27
N CYS A 63 0.95 -18.51 34.57
CA CYS A 63 -0.11 -17.49 34.57
C CYS A 63 -0.14 -16.76 35.92
N SER A 64 -0.37 -15.43 35.91
CA SER A 64 -0.21 -14.58 37.11
C SER A 64 -1.18 -14.89 38.26
N ASN A 65 -2.37 -15.45 37.99
CA ASN A 65 -3.39 -15.70 39.00
C ASN A 65 -3.20 -17.00 39.81
N TYR A 66 -2.23 -17.86 39.44
CA TYR A 66 -2.04 -19.13 40.15
C TYR A 66 -1.27 -18.97 41.49
N SER A 67 -0.67 -17.81 41.76
CA SER A 67 0.12 -17.59 42.99
C SER A 67 -0.64 -17.03 44.20
N GLU A 68 -1.92 -16.66 44.06
CA GLU A 68 -2.69 -16.06 45.17
C GLU A 68 -3.55 -17.05 45.96
N GLN A 69 -3.78 -18.28 45.49
CA GLN A 69 -4.57 -19.28 46.23
C GLN A 69 -3.76 -20.27 47.08
N ASP A 70 -2.43 -20.38 46.90
CA ASP A 70 -1.58 -21.30 47.67
C ASP A 70 -0.70 -20.63 48.75
N ASN A 71 -0.74 -19.29 48.88
CA ASN A 71 0.13 -18.55 49.81
C ASN A 71 -0.52 -18.18 51.16
N GLU A 72 -1.76 -18.60 51.44
CA GLU A 72 -2.41 -18.35 52.74
C GLU A 72 -1.95 -19.27 53.88
N LYS A 73 -1.02 -20.21 53.65
CA LYS A 73 -0.51 -21.09 54.72
C LYS A 73 0.95 -20.89 55.15
N HIS A 74 1.70 -19.92 54.62
CA HIS A 74 3.11 -19.79 55.02
C HIS A 74 3.74 -18.39 55.17
N ASN A 75 2.97 -17.30 55.23
CA ASN A 75 3.55 -15.96 55.47
C ASN A 75 2.93 -15.23 56.67
N THR A 76 3.00 -15.84 57.84
CA THR A 76 3.22 -15.08 59.08
C THR A 76 4.73 -15.03 59.27
N ILE A 77 5.31 -13.85 59.55
CA ILE A 77 6.75 -13.55 59.67
C ILE A 77 7.41 -13.11 58.33
N LYS A 78 7.08 -11.89 57.87
CA LYS A 78 8.03 -10.91 57.26
C LYS A 78 7.35 -9.59 56.84
N ARG A 79 6.40 -9.10 57.65
CA ARG A 79 5.88 -7.72 57.56
C ARG A 79 6.30 -6.92 58.80
N ALA A 80 7.60 -6.67 58.88
CA ALA A 80 8.17 -5.58 59.62
C ALA A 80 9.53 -5.29 58.97
N VAL A 81 9.88 -4.00 58.83
CA VAL A 81 11.12 -3.49 58.23
C VAL A 81 11.07 -3.36 56.69
N LEU A 82 10.46 -2.28 56.20
CA LEU A 82 11.19 -1.10 55.68
C LEU A 82 10.19 -0.07 55.10
N VAL A 83 9.53 0.69 55.99
CA VAL A 83 9.01 2.01 55.64
C VAL A 83 10.17 2.98 55.81
N ARG A 84 10.74 3.46 54.70
CA ARG A 84 11.39 4.77 54.48
C ARG A 84 12.45 4.63 53.38
N THR A 85 12.10 5.11 52.19
CA THR A 85 12.82 6.18 51.47
C THR A 85 12.15 6.38 50.11
N LYS A 86 11.27 7.38 50.04
CA LYS A 86 11.00 8.10 48.78
C LYS A 86 11.86 9.36 48.82
N LYS A 87 12.77 9.53 47.86
CA LYS A 87 12.90 10.75 47.04
C LYS A 87 14.08 10.66 46.06
N ASN A 88 13.78 11.11 44.84
CA ASN A 88 14.67 11.65 43.81
C ASN A 88 15.42 10.65 42.91
N ALA A 89 14.74 10.24 41.83
CA ALA A 89 15.38 10.10 40.52
C ALA A 89 14.34 10.46 39.43
N THR A 90 14.80 11.31 38.53
CA THR A 90 14.09 12.04 37.48
C THR A 90 13.51 11.15 36.38
N GLN A 91 12.25 11.45 36.04
CA GLN A 91 11.64 11.43 34.70
C GLN A 91 12.37 10.63 33.60
N HIS A 92 12.05 9.33 33.52
CA HIS A 92 11.99 8.63 32.24
C HIS A 92 10.53 8.34 31.94
N HIS A 93 10.07 8.84 30.79
CA HIS A 93 8.71 8.71 30.31
C HIS A 93 8.51 7.27 29.80
N ASP A 94 8.29 6.35 30.74
CA ASP A 94 8.02 4.95 30.42
C ASP A 94 6.58 4.80 29.91
N CYS A 95 6.45 4.26 28.70
CA CYS A 95 5.18 3.73 28.21
C CYS A 95 4.72 2.64 29.17
N LYS A 96 3.67 2.90 29.95
CA LYS A 96 2.87 1.84 30.56
C LYS A 96 2.38 0.91 29.46
N LYS A 97 3.07 -0.21 29.25
CA LYS A 97 2.49 -1.38 28.60
C LYS A 97 1.34 -1.83 29.50
N SER A 98 0.14 -1.79 28.93
CA SER A 98 -1.01 -2.50 29.49
C SER A 98 -0.70 -4.00 29.44
N ASP A 99 -0.05 -4.53 30.47
CA ASP A 99 0.04 -5.96 30.75
C ASP A 99 -1.32 -6.45 31.31
N ASN A 100 -2.39 -6.26 30.54
CA ASN A 100 -3.64 -6.94 30.80
C ASN A 100 -3.47 -8.37 30.27
N GLU A 101 -2.97 -9.28 31.11
CA GLU A 101 -2.95 -10.71 30.80
C GLU A 101 -4.40 -11.21 30.63
N VAL A 102 -4.78 -11.50 29.38
CA VAL A 102 -6.16 -11.90 29.04
C VAL A 102 -6.39 -13.39 29.34
N VAL A 103 -5.39 -14.24 29.07
CA VAL A 103 -5.43 -15.66 29.41
C VAL A 103 -4.92 -15.82 30.85
N ASN A 104 -5.85 -15.83 31.81
CA ASN A 104 -5.55 -15.81 33.24
C ASN A 104 -6.03 -17.06 34.01
N ASN A 105 -7.02 -17.79 33.49
CA ASN A 105 -7.53 -19.04 34.07
C ASN A 105 -6.71 -20.27 33.61
N CYS A 106 -5.42 -20.26 33.95
CA CYS A 106 -4.45 -21.29 33.60
C CYS A 106 -3.34 -21.40 34.65
N MET A 107 -2.62 -22.51 34.65
CA MET A 107 -1.35 -22.68 35.35
C MET A 107 -0.18 -22.20 34.48
N LYS A 108 -0.23 -22.53 33.18
CA LYS A 108 0.83 -22.27 32.22
C LYS A 108 0.25 -21.72 30.93
N LYS A 109 0.98 -20.84 30.27
CA LYS A 109 0.62 -20.30 28.97
C LYS A 109 1.82 -20.19 28.04
N ILE A 110 1.53 -20.19 26.75
CA ILE A 110 2.48 -19.88 25.70
C ILE A 110 2.14 -18.50 25.15
N LYS A 111 3.13 -17.62 25.10
CA LYS A 111 3.04 -16.30 24.47
C LYS A 111 3.88 -16.30 23.20
N LEU A 112 3.22 -16.08 22.06
CA LEU A 112 3.84 -15.96 20.76
C LEU A 112 3.79 -14.50 20.32
N THR A 113 4.88 -14.00 19.78
CA THR A 113 4.93 -12.73 19.05
C THR A 113 5.43 -13.02 17.65
N ILE A 114 4.58 -12.75 16.67
CA ILE A 114 4.82 -13.05 15.25
C ILE A 114 4.89 -11.72 14.51
N LYS A 115 6.09 -11.33 14.09
CA LYS A 115 6.30 -10.13 13.29
C LYS A 115 6.33 -10.50 11.81
N MET A 116 5.43 -9.88 11.06
CA MET A 116 5.21 -10.09 9.63
C MET A 116 5.75 -8.87 8.89
N LYS A 117 6.74 -9.09 8.02
CA LYS A 117 7.23 -8.05 7.11
C LYS A 117 6.73 -8.36 5.70
N ASN A 118 5.86 -7.50 5.19
CA ASN A 118 5.35 -7.55 3.84
C ASN A 118 6.05 -6.50 2.98
N TYR A 119 6.53 -6.91 1.81
CA TYR A 119 7.07 -6.05 0.78
C TYR A 119 6.30 -6.35 -0.51
N GLY A 120 5.67 -5.34 -1.13
CA GLY A 120 4.88 -5.56 -2.34
C GLY A 120 3.57 -6.30 -2.10
N SER A 121 3.34 -7.37 -2.88
CA SER A 121 2.13 -8.19 -2.80
C SER A 121 2.17 -9.16 -1.62
N THR A 122 1.11 -9.19 -0.81
CA THR A 122 0.99 -10.18 0.26
C THR A 122 0.86 -11.60 -0.27
N ASN A 123 1.51 -12.54 0.41
CA ASN A 123 1.29 -13.96 0.13
C ASN A 123 -0.11 -14.41 0.60
N CYS A 124 -1.01 -14.61 -0.35
CA CYS A 124 -2.39 -15.02 -0.09
C CYS A 124 -2.57 -16.54 0.11
N LYS A 125 -1.49 -17.32 0.08
CA LYS A 125 -1.51 -18.76 0.36
C LYS A 125 -1.48 -19.03 1.86
N ASN A 126 -1.90 -20.24 2.26
CA ASN A 126 -1.73 -20.68 3.64
C ASN A 126 -0.25 -20.86 3.96
N GLN A 127 0.18 -20.27 5.06
CA GLN A 127 1.54 -20.38 5.60
C GLN A 127 1.48 -21.06 6.96
N TYR A 128 2.40 -21.98 7.21
CA TYR A 128 2.40 -22.82 8.41
C TYR A 128 3.64 -22.54 9.24
N ILE A 129 3.44 -22.20 10.51
CA ILE A 129 4.50 -21.92 11.48
C ILE A 129 4.45 -23.01 12.54
N LEU A 130 5.48 -23.86 12.58
CA LEU A 130 5.65 -24.88 13.62
C LEU A 130 6.29 -24.24 14.86
N ILE A 131 5.65 -24.42 16.00
CA ILE A 131 6.12 -24.03 17.33
C ILE A 131 6.39 -25.30 18.12
N ASP A 132 7.60 -25.84 17.99
CA ASP A 132 8.06 -27.02 18.72
C ASP A 132 9.10 -26.67 19.81
N HIS A 133 9.62 -25.44 19.78
CA HIS A 133 10.54 -24.91 20.79
C HIS A 133 10.03 -23.58 21.35
N VAL A 134 10.31 -23.37 22.63
CA VAL A 134 9.98 -22.16 23.39
C VAL A 134 11.19 -21.70 24.18
N TYR A 135 11.29 -20.41 24.42
CA TYR A 135 12.25 -19.88 25.39
C TYR A 135 11.73 -20.16 26.80
N ASP A 136 12.49 -20.94 27.56
CA ASP A 136 12.18 -21.33 28.94
C ASP A 136 12.83 -20.35 29.90
N SER A 137 12.01 -19.65 30.70
CA SER A 137 12.50 -18.64 31.65
C SER A 137 13.34 -19.24 32.78
N ILE A 138 13.24 -20.54 33.04
CA ILE A 138 14.02 -21.21 34.09
C ILE A 138 15.45 -21.47 33.59
N THR A 139 15.59 -22.10 32.42
CA THR A 139 16.91 -22.45 31.87
C THR A 139 17.55 -21.34 31.04
N GLN A 140 16.81 -20.27 30.71
CA GLN A 140 17.23 -19.18 29.80
C GLN A 140 17.71 -19.70 28.43
N LYS A 141 17.20 -20.86 28.02
CA LYS A 141 17.56 -21.54 26.76
C LYS A 141 16.29 -21.87 25.97
N LYS A 142 16.43 -22.07 24.66
CA LYS A 142 15.35 -22.64 23.84
C LYS A 142 15.21 -24.12 24.18
N GLN A 143 14.01 -24.53 24.54
CA GLN A 143 13.70 -25.90 24.97
C GLN A 143 12.53 -26.43 24.16
N LYS A 144 12.48 -27.75 23.99
CA LYS A 144 11.45 -28.42 23.18
C LYS A 144 10.15 -28.59 23.98
N LEU A 145 9.02 -28.41 23.32
CA LEU A 145 7.69 -28.70 23.87
C LEU A 145 7.33 -30.18 23.71
N LEU A 146 6.65 -30.75 24.71
CA LEU A 146 6.06 -32.07 24.60
C LEU A 146 5.00 -32.11 23.48
N TYR A 147 4.12 -31.11 23.46
CA TYR A 147 3.05 -30.96 22.47
C TYR A 147 3.31 -29.72 21.59
N PRO A 148 3.87 -29.86 20.38
CA PRO A 148 4.09 -28.72 19.49
C PRO A 148 2.78 -28.14 18.96
N TYR A 149 2.81 -26.86 18.61
CA TYR A 149 1.71 -26.14 17.96
C TYR A 149 2.03 -25.85 16.50
N VAL A 150 1.00 -25.73 15.66
CA VAL A 150 1.11 -25.22 14.30
C VAL A 150 0.13 -24.08 14.13
N LEU A 151 0.63 -22.93 13.68
CA LEU A 151 -0.21 -21.82 13.27
C LEU A 151 -0.31 -21.82 11.76
N LYS A 152 -1.54 -21.86 11.25
CA LYS A 152 -1.86 -21.67 9.84
C LYS A 152 -2.35 -20.24 9.67
N ILE A 153 -1.56 -19.42 9.00
CA ILE A 153 -1.85 -18.00 8.74
C ILE A 153 -2.09 -17.83 7.24
N ARG A 154 -3.17 -17.13 6.89
CA ARG A 154 -3.43 -16.66 5.52
C ARG A 154 -3.60 -15.15 5.55
N GLN A 155 -2.82 -14.45 4.74
CA GLN A 155 -2.91 -13.00 4.60
C GLN A 155 -3.86 -12.64 3.45
N TYR A 156 -4.52 -11.49 3.57
CA TYR A 156 -5.26 -10.86 2.48
C TYR A 156 -4.45 -9.67 1.94
N PRO A 157 -4.68 -9.26 0.68
CA PRO A 157 -4.06 -8.08 0.11
C PRO A 157 -4.19 -6.87 1.03
N ILE A 158 -3.06 -6.19 1.27
CA ILE A 158 -3.06 -4.93 2.01
C ILE A 158 -3.64 -3.87 1.09
N MET A 159 -4.63 -3.15 1.61
CA MET A 159 -5.32 -2.09 0.91
C MET A 159 -5.04 -0.75 1.57
N GLN A 160 -5.06 0.30 0.78
CA GLN A 160 -5.23 1.67 1.23
C GLN A 160 -6.67 2.08 0.91
N LEU A 161 -7.36 2.61 1.92
CA LEU A 161 -8.76 2.99 1.86
C LEU A 161 -8.86 4.51 1.95
N TYR A 162 -9.57 5.12 1.01
CA TYR A 162 -9.87 6.55 0.96
C TYR A 162 -11.39 6.72 1.07
N SER A 163 -11.86 7.31 2.15
CA SER A 163 -13.25 7.74 2.23
C SER A 163 -13.49 8.86 1.21
N LEU A 164 -14.60 8.79 0.50
CA LEU A 164 -14.96 9.75 -0.55
C LEU A 164 -16.03 10.70 -0.04
N GLY A 165 -15.65 11.97 0.16
CA GLY A 165 -16.60 13.03 0.51
C GLY A 165 -17.11 13.70 -0.76
N TYR A 166 -18.41 13.60 -1.05
CA TYR A 166 -19.02 14.27 -2.20
C TYR A 166 -18.86 15.79 -2.10
N ASN A 167 -18.48 16.43 -3.20
CA ASN A 167 -18.28 17.88 -3.27
C ASN A 167 -19.32 18.53 -4.20
N THR A 168 -19.30 18.18 -5.49
CA THR A 168 -20.16 18.80 -6.51
C THR A 168 -20.32 17.90 -7.73
N MET A 169 -21.11 18.33 -8.71
CA MET A 169 -21.13 17.73 -10.04
C MET A 169 -20.60 18.72 -11.09
N VAL A 170 -19.85 18.20 -12.06
CA VAL A 170 -19.37 18.96 -13.21
C VAL A 170 -19.81 18.29 -14.49
N ASN A 171 -20.07 19.06 -15.54
CA ASN A 171 -20.45 18.50 -16.82
C ASN A 171 -19.24 17.88 -17.53
N ALA A 172 -19.43 16.79 -18.27
CA ALA A 172 -18.35 16.15 -19.02
C ALA A 172 -17.74 17.06 -20.09
N GLN A 173 -18.57 17.88 -20.76
CA GLN A 173 -18.13 18.78 -21.81
C GLN A 173 -19.10 19.95 -21.99
N ALA A 174 -18.63 21.16 -21.70
CA ALA A 174 -19.31 22.38 -22.10
C ALA A 174 -18.94 22.75 -23.55
N LYS A 175 -19.92 23.04 -24.40
CA LYS A 175 -19.75 23.34 -25.83
C LYS A 175 -20.34 24.69 -26.18
N GLU A 176 -19.71 25.36 -27.14
CA GLU A 176 -20.25 26.58 -27.71
C GLU A 176 -21.01 26.28 -29.00
N LYS A 177 -22.31 26.59 -28.98
CA LYS A 177 -23.15 26.65 -30.18
C LYS A 177 -23.20 28.10 -30.66
N VAL A 178 -22.86 28.31 -31.92
CA VAL A 178 -22.88 29.62 -32.56
C VAL A 178 -24.09 29.63 -33.48
N LEU A 179 -24.91 30.67 -33.39
CA LEU A 179 -26.05 30.92 -34.26
C LEU A 179 -25.84 32.25 -34.98
N ASN A 180 -26.07 32.29 -36.29
CA ASN A 180 -25.93 33.48 -37.12
C ASN A 180 -26.87 33.41 -38.33
N LYS A 181 -26.79 34.36 -39.27
CA LYS A 181 -27.73 34.42 -40.43
C LYS A 181 -27.70 33.20 -41.35
N HIS A 182 -26.66 32.38 -41.29
CA HIS A 182 -26.56 31.13 -42.06
C HIS A 182 -27.36 29.99 -41.41
N ASP A 183 -27.77 30.14 -40.15
CA ASP A 183 -28.63 29.19 -39.45
C ASP A 183 -30.11 29.41 -39.80
N GLN A 184 -30.81 28.31 -40.08
CA GLN A 184 -32.22 28.36 -40.44
C GLN A 184 -33.07 28.96 -39.31
N GLY A 185 -33.86 29.99 -39.63
CA GLY A 185 -34.75 30.64 -38.67
C GLY A 185 -34.08 31.68 -37.77
N TYR A 186 -32.82 32.04 -38.02
CA TYR A 186 -32.17 33.14 -37.31
C TYR A 186 -32.83 34.48 -37.69
N THR A 187 -33.40 35.18 -36.69
CA THR A 187 -34.04 36.49 -36.89
C THR A 187 -33.23 37.64 -36.31
N GLY A 188 -32.09 37.36 -35.70
CA GLY A 188 -31.26 38.34 -34.99
C GLY A 188 -30.83 37.87 -33.61
N CYS A 189 -29.80 38.53 -33.08
CA CYS A 189 -29.29 38.23 -31.76
C CYS A 189 -30.14 38.86 -30.66
N ASN A 190 -30.75 38.01 -29.82
CA ASN A 190 -31.53 38.42 -28.68
C ASN A 190 -31.10 37.63 -27.44
N VAL A 191 -30.53 38.33 -26.46
CA VAL A 191 -30.01 37.74 -25.22
C VAL A 191 -30.72 38.27 -23.97
N ASP A 192 -31.81 39.02 -24.14
CA ASP A 192 -32.61 39.51 -23.03
C ASP A 192 -33.37 38.34 -22.38
N PRO A 193 -33.09 38.00 -21.10
CA PRO A 193 -33.77 36.91 -20.41
C PRO A 193 -35.28 37.14 -20.21
N LYS A 194 -35.78 38.37 -20.37
CA LYS A 194 -37.21 38.69 -20.30
C LYS A 194 -37.93 38.59 -21.64
N SER A 195 -37.20 38.46 -22.74
CA SER A 195 -37.81 38.31 -24.05
C SER A 195 -38.55 36.97 -24.15
N ALA A 196 -39.62 36.93 -24.94
CA ALA A 196 -40.42 35.72 -25.15
C ALA A 196 -39.58 34.58 -25.77
N ASN A 197 -38.67 34.93 -26.69
CA ASN A 197 -37.82 33.98 -27.42
C ASN A 197 -36.38 34.50 -27.52
N PRO A 198 -35.56 34.41 -26.44
CA PRO A 198 -34.13 34.68 -26.53
C PRO A 198 -33.48 33.64 -27.45
N THR A 199 -32.48 34.04 -28.23
CA THR A 199 -31.92 33.22 -29.31
C THR A 199 -31.29 31.90 -28.80
N CYS A 200 -30.67 31.91 -27.62
CA CYS A 200 -30.17 30.69 -26.95
C CYS A 200 -31.21 30.01 -26.05
N GLY A 201 -32.39 30.59 -25.90
CA GLY A 201 -33.34 30.25 -24.84
C GLY A 201 -32.89 30.70 -23.45
N VAL A 202 -33.73 30.42 -22.45
CA VAL A 202 -33.42 30.64 -21.03
C VAL A 202 -33.41 29.30 -20.34
N VAL A 203 -32.29 28.96 -19.70
CA VAL A 203 -32.21 27.78 -18.85
C VAL A 203 -32.76 28.14 -17.47
N LYS A 204 -33.66 27.31 -16.94
CA LYS A 204 -34.28 27.51 -15.63
C LYS A 204 -33.85 26.42 -14.65
N TYR A 205 -33.71 26.78 -13.38
CA TYR A 205 -33.59 25.85 -12.28
C TYR A 205 -34.86 25.94 -11.43
N GLY A 206 -35.73 24.94 -11.53
CA GLY A 206 -37.13 25.10 -11.13
C GLY A 206 -37.79 26.17 -12.01
N ASP A 207 -38.38 27.19 -11.40
CA ASP A 207 -39.01 28.31 -12.11
C ASP A 207 -38.06 29.51 -12.33
N ASP A 208 -36.91 29.53 -11.65
CA ASP A 208 -35.98 30.66 -11.66
C ASP A 208 -35.05 30.63 -12.88
N PRO A 209 -34.93 31.74 -13.65
CA PRO A 209 -34.00 31.81 -14.77
C PRO A 209 -32.55 31.84 -14.29
N ILE A 210 -31.72 30.97 -14.86
CA ILE A 210 -30.29 30.93 -14.57
C ILE A 210 -29.62 32.14 -15.23
N PRO A 211 -28.92 33.01 -14.47
CA PRO A 211 -28.24 34.17 -15.03
C PRO A 211 -27.24 33.78 -16.12
N TYR A 212 -27.15 34.63 -17.17
CA TYR A 212 -26.25 34.48 -18.31
C TYR A 212 -26.49 33.24 -19.20
N SER A 213 -27.54 32.45 -18.94
CA SER A 213 -27.89 31.28 -19.77
C SER A 213 -28.32 31.65 -21.19
N THR A 214 -28.73 32.90 -21.41
CA THR A 214 -29.07 33.45 -22.74
C THR A 214 -27.86 33.70 -23.64
N GLY A 215 -26.64 33.48 -23.15
CA GLY A 215 -25.41 33.65 -23.95
C GLY A 215 -25.01 35.11 -24.14
N PHE A 216 -24.37 35.42 -25.28
CA PHE A 216 -24.00 36.79 -25.65
C PHE A 216 -24.01 37.00 -27.17
N CYS A 217 -24.23 38.26 -27.57
CA CYS A 217 -24.09 38.71 -28.95
C CYS A 217 -22.68 39.18 -29.24
N CYS A 218 -22.25 38.96 -30.48
CA CYS A 218 -21.11 39.64 -31.06
C CYS A 218 -21.57 40.32 -32.35
N SER A 219 -21.21 41.59 -32.49
CA SER A 219 -21.51 42.41 -33.65
C SER A 219 -20.28 42.60 -34.51
N CYS A 220 -20.49 42.99 -35.76
CA CYS A 220 -19.41 43.35 -36.67
C CYS A 220 -18.79 44.70 -36.29
N ASP A 221 -17.52 44.68 -35.88
CA ASP A 221 -16.75 45.88 -35.52
C ASP A 221 -15.60 46.05 -36.54
N LYS A 222 -15.67 47.12 -37.35
CA LYS A 222 -14.69 47.44 -38.41
C LYS A 222 -13.25 47.58 -37.90
N GLY A 223 -13.05 47.80 -36.58
CA GLY A 223 -11.73 47.86 -35.95
C GLY A 223 -11.14 46.51 -35.51
N LYS A 224 -11.94 45.43 -35.44
CA LYS A 224 -11.53 44.12 -34.86
C LYS A 224 -11.65 42.92 -35.82
N ASP A 225 -12.40 43.05 -36.91
CA ASP A 225 -12.81 41.91 -37.77
C ASP A 225 -12.08 41.80 -39.12
N ARG A 226 -10.80 42.19 -39.18
CA ARG A 226 -9.97 41.99 -40.39
C ARG A 226 -9.41 40.57 -40.46
N LYS A 227 -9.95 39.74 -41.35
CA LYS A 227 -9.25 38.58 -41.92
C LYS A 227 -9.25 38.71 -43.44
N ILE A 228 -8.10 38.47 -44.06
CA ILE A 228 -8.00 38.34 -45.53
C ILE A 228 -8.42 36.89 -45.83
N VAL A 229 -9.48 36.72 -46.59
CA VAL A 229 -9.89 35.42 -47.14
C VAL A 229 -9.77 35.53 -48.65
N ASP A 230 -8.86 34.76 -49.25
CA ASP A 230 -8.76 34.66 -50.70
C ASP A 230 -9.92 33.82 -51.22
N VAL A 231 -10.87 34.46 -51.88
CA VAL A 231 -11.97 33.79 -52.57
C VAL A 231 -11.60 33.67 -54.04
N THR A 232 -11.17 32.48 -54.48
CA THR A 232 -11.16 32.14 -55.91
C THR A 232 -12.59 31.79 -56.32
N ALA A 233 -13.12 32.49 -57.32
CA ALA A 233 -14.41 32.18 -57.91
C ALA A 233 -14.31 30.86 -58.69
N ASP A 234 -14.83 29.77 -58.12
CA ASP A 234 -15.64 28.78 -58.84
C ASP A 234 -16.35 27.81 -57.87
N ASN A 235 -17.67 27.70 -58.06
CA ASN A 235 -18.66 26.76 -57.52
C ASN A 235 -19.20 26.87 -56.07
N PRO A 236 -20.54 26.90 -55.87
CA PRO A 236 -21.19 26.78 -54.58
C PRO A 236 -21.51 25.30 -54.29
N SER A 237 -20.71 24.66 -53.43
CA SER A 237 -21.12 23.44 -52.76
C SER A 237 -20.53 23.37 -51.36
N ILE A 238 -21.42 23.51 -50.38
CA ILE A 238 -21.22 23.08 -49.00
C ILE A 238 -20.90 21.58 -49.03
N GLN A 239 -19.69 21.20 -48.60
CA GLN A 239 -19.47 19.90 -47.97
C GLN A 239 -18.52 20.01 -46.77
N SER A 240 -18.99 19.38 -45.70
CA SER A 240 -18.36 19.06 -44.44
C SER A 240 -17.01 18.33 -44.55
N ASN A 241 -16.14 18.61 -43.57
CA ASN A 241 -15.06 17.77 -43.03
C ASN A 241 -13.97 17.23 -43.96
N SER A 242 -12.71 17.55 -43.63
CA SER A 242 -11.71 16.50 -43.40
C SER A 242 -10.67 16.94 -42.37
N TYR A 243 -10.57 16.13 -41.32
CA TYR A 243 -9.34 15.96 -40.55
C TYR A 243 -8.34 15.19 -41.43
N ALA A 244 -7.10 15.68 -41.54
CA ALA A 244 -5.86 14.94 -41.28
C ALA A 244 -4.64 15.56 -42.02
N ASN A 245 -3.61 15.79 -41.22
CA ASN A 245 -2.17 15.73 -41.51
C ASN A 245 -1.56 16.66 -42.57
N ASN A 246 -0.72 17.59 -42.10
CA ASN A 246 0.70 17.46 -42.37
C ASN A 246 1.59 18.12 -41.31
N GLU A 247 2.63 17.38 -40.95
CA GLU A 247 3.85 17.79 -40.24
C GLU A 247 4.53 18.96 -41.00
N HIS A 248 5.39 19.82 -40.45
CA HIS A 248 6.61 19.53 -39.72
C HIS A 248 7.25 20.86 -39.23
N SER A 249 8.16 20.75 -38.24
CA SER A 249 9.18 21.72 -37.79
C SER A 249 8.77 22.85 -36.81
N GLY A 250 9.34 22.78 -35.60
CA GLY A 250 9.22 23.81 -34.56
C GLY A 250 9.69 23.30 -33.19
N GLN A 251 11.01 23.30 -33.02
CA GLN A 251 11.82 23.03 -31.82
C GLN A 251 11.10 23.06 -30.46
N CYS A 252 11.24 21.95 -29.72
CA CYS A 252 11.10 21.93 -28.26
C CYS A 252 12.45 22.30 -27.63
N GLU A 253 12.46 23.38 -26.85
CA GLU A 253 13.49 23.61 -25.84
C GLU A 253 13.42 22.49 -24.78
N SER A 254 14.56 21.85 -24.56
CA SER A 254 14.73 20.81 -23.53
C SER A 254 14.91 21.43 -22.14
N PRO A 255 14.43 20.77 -21.07
CA PRO A 255 14.83 21.11 -19.72
C PRO A 255 16.19 20.48 -19.40
N ASN A 256 17.12 21.31 -18.92
CA ASN A 256 18.43 20.91 -18.41
C ASN A 256 18.28 19.84 -17.31
N ASN A 257 18.92 18.70 -17.55
CA ASN A 257 19.17 17.67 -16.55
C ASN A 257 20.65 17.77 -16.14
N TYR A 258 20.90 18.08 -14.87
CA TYR A 258 22.22 17.96 -14.26
C TYR A 258 22.54 16.47 -14.08
N THR A 259 23.71 16.04 -14.55
CA THR A 259 24.38 14.81 -14.12
C THR A 259 25.69 15.20 -13.46
N GLU A 260 25.92 14.65 -12.28
CA GLU A 260 27.20 14.62 -11.59
C GLU A 260 28.18 13.74 -12.38
N ASP A 261 29.46 14.14 -12.43
CA ASP A 261 30.54 13.17 -12.24
C ASP A 261 31.83 13.86 -11.76
N VAL A 262 32.59 13.08 -11.01
CA VAL A 262 33.59 13.43 -10.00
C VAL A 262 35.02 13.43 -10.58
N ASN A 263 35.87 14.42 -10.23
CA ASN A 263 37.16 14.18 -9.52
C ASN A 263 38.00 15.45 -9.22
N ALA A 264 38.76 15.32 -8.13
CA ALA A 264 39.62 16.28 -7.40
C ALA A 264 40.82 16.83 -8.23
N GLU A 265 41.65 17.83 -7.88
CA GLU A 265 42.16 18.36 -6.59
C GLU A 265 42.61 19.85 -6.70
N ARG A 266 42.59 20.54 -5.54
CA ARG A 266 43.55 21.53 -4.97
C ARG A 266 43.91 22.89 -5.64
N GLY A 267 43.82 23.94 -4.81
CA GLY A 267 44.74 25.11 -4.79
C GLY A 267 44.02 26.48 -4.86
N VAL A 268 43.48 27.04 -3.77
CA VAL A 268 44.09 28.04 -2.84
C VAL A 268 44.13 29.49 -3.39
N SER A 269 43.35 30.37 -2.72
CA SER A 269 43.51 31.84 -2.46
C SER A 269 43.59 32.80 -3.67
N GLN A 270 43.23 34.09 -3.66
CA GLN A 270 42.77 35.08 -2.69
C GLN A 270 42.34 36.33 -3.51
N GLU A 271 41.49 37.17 -2.90
CA GLU A 271 41.41 38.64 -2.97
C GLU A 271 41.52 39.49 -4.28
N ASP A 272 40.64 40.49 -4.27
CA ASP A 272 40.84 41.91 -4.62
C ASP A 272 40.54 42.50 -6.00
N THR A 273 39.63 43.50 -5.93
CA THR A 273 39.59 44.80 -6.65
C THR A 273 39.43 44.79 -8.17
N ALA A 274 38.93 45.82 -8.86
CA ALA A 274 38.10 47.00 -8.67
C ALA A 274 38.20 47.73 -10.05
N VAL A 275 37.28 48.66 -10.35
CA VAL A 275 37.42 49.71 -11.39
C VAL A 275 37.31 49.23 -12.85
N ALA A 276 36.76 49.93 -13.83
CA ALA A 276 35.75 50.97 -14.03
C ALA A 276 35.72 51.21 -15.56
N SER A 277 34.66 51.84 -16.06
CA SER A 277 34.59 52.65 -17.31
C SER A 277 34.97 51.96 -18.63
N GLY A 278 34.25 52.11 -19.74
CA GLY A 278 33.18 53.02 -20.13
C GLY A 278 33.15 53.04 -21.67
N THR A 279 31.98 53.37 -22.23
CA THR A 279 31.75 54.21 -23.44
C THR A 279 32.64 54.01 -24.68
N SER A 280 32.18 54.01 -25.93
CA SER A 280 30.91 54.25 -26.63
C SER A 280 31.31 54.46 -28.11
N ASN A 281 30.34 54.41 -29.02
CA ASN A 281 30.38 54.86 -30.43
C ASN A 281 30.97 53.84 -31.42
N GLY A 282 30.42 53.67 -32.60
CA GLY A 282 29.36 54.39 -33.29
C GLY A 282 29.22 53.85 -34.71
N ASP A 283 28.07 54.15 -35.30
CA ASP A 283 27.52 53.67 -36.55
C ASP A 283 28.37 53.85 -37.83
N SER A 284 27.86 53.14 -38.85
CA SER A 284 27.59 53.60 -40.24
C SER A 284 28.52 53.17 -41.39
N GLN A 285 27.88 52.39 -42.28
CA GLN A 285 27.75 52.51 -43.75
C GLN A 285 29.00 52.44 -44.65
N GLU A 286 29.04 51.42 -45.51
CA GLU A 286 28.80 51.47 -46.98
C GLU A 286 29.99 52.05 -47.76
N ASP A 287 30.71 51.21 -48.50
CA ASP A 287 30.63 51.22 -49.98
C ASP A 287 31.49 50.13 -50.65
N GLN A 288 30.80 49.35 -51.49
CA GLN A 288 31.08 49.00 -52.88
C GLN A 288 32.49 48.61 -53.39
N ASN A 289 32.47 47.40 -53.99
CA ASN A 289 32.95 47.03 -55.32
C ASN A 289 34.47 46.95 -55.60
N GLN A 290 34.93 45.73 -55.93
CA GLN A 290 35.49 45.44 -57.26
C GLN A 290 35.60 43.93 -57.54
N ALA A 291 35.33 43.58 -58.80
CA ALA A 291 35.21 42.26 -59.38
C ALA A 291 36.47 41.84 -60.16
N SER A 292 36.60 40.53 -60.46
CA SER A 292 37.28 39.93 -61.64
C SER A 292 36.99 38.42 -61.62
N GLU A 293 36.25 37.86 -62.59
CA GLU A 293 36.72 37.21 -63.85
C GLU A 293 37.10 35.73 -63.62
N GLU A 294 36.73 34.71 -64.42
CA GLU A 294 36.51 34.55 -65.87
C GLU A 294 35.78 33.19 -66.12
N ALA A 295 34.77 33.08 -67.02
CA ALA A 295 34.80 32.58 -68.42
C ALA A 295 34.80 31.03 -68.58
N ALA A 296 34.21 30.33 -69.56
CA ALA A 296 33.40 30.51 -70.78
C ALA A 296 32.83 29.08 -71.13
N GLY A 297 31.86 28.78 -72.01
CA GLY A 297 31.04 29.47 -73.01
C GLY A 297 30.19 28.42 -73.78
N GLY A 298 29.18 28.85 -74.55
CA GLY A 298 28.44 28.00 -75.52
C GLY A 298 27.04 28.51 -75.92
N CYS A 299 26.90 29.04 -77.15
CA CYS A 299 25.67 29.51 -77.83
C CYS A 299 24.95 28.33 -78.57
N LEU A 300 23.71 28.37 -79.11
CA LEU A 300 23.08 29.35 -80.03
C LEU A 300 21.59 28.96 -80.37
N HIS A 301 20.70 29.97 -80.48
CA HIS A 301 19.41 30.13 -81.24
C HIS A 301 18.25 29.09 -81.18
N THR A 302 16.95 29.44 -81.24
CA THR A 302 16.22 30.46 -82.04
C THR A 302 14.90 30.91 -81.39
N GLU A 303 14.56 32.19 -81.59
CA GLU A 303 13.26 32.81 -81.34
C GLU A 303 12.16 32.36 -82.32
N ARG A 304 10.89 32.38 -81.86
CA ARG A 304 9.74 32.69 -82.73
C ARG A 304 8.67 33.49 -81.99
N ARG A 305 8.48 34.73 -82.47
CA ARG A 305 7.45 35.71 -82.10
C ARG A 305 6.02 35.18 -82.26
N ARG A 306 5.14 35.56 -81.34
CA ARG A 306 3.74 36.04 -81.52
C ARG A 306 3.24 36.51 -80.15
N SER A 307 3.28 37.81 -79.85
CA SER A 307 2.12 38.71 -79.89
C SER A 307 0.83 38.03 -79.42
N ASP A 308 0.36 38.35 -78.22
CA ASP A 308 -1.01 38.83 -78.02
C ASP A 308 -1.24 39.36 -76.60
N HIS A 309 -2.24 40.23 -76.53
CA HIS A 309 -2.56 41.23 -75.52
C HIS A 309 -2.27 40.95 -74.03
N ARG A 310 -1.64 41.95 -73.41
CA ARG A 310 -1.91 42.34 -72.01
C ARG A 310 -3.42 42.60 -71.86
N GLN A 311 -4.14 41.66 -71.26
CA GLN A 311 -5.27 42.00 -70.40
C GLN A 311 -4.79 41.88 -68.97
N LEU A 312 -4.72 43.02 -68.29
CA LEU A 312 -4.73 43.10 -66.83
C LEU A 312 -6.03 42.45 -66.34
N ALA A 313 -5.99 41.14 -66.09
CA ALA A 313 -6.97 40.51 -65.20
C ALA A 313 -6.56 40.90 -63.79
N GLN A 314 -7.02 42.07 -63.36
CA GLN A 314 -6.98 42.51 -61.97
C GLN A 314 -7.85 41.54 -61.17
N VAL A 315 -7.26 40.45 -60.68
CA VAL A 315 -7.90 39.56 -59.70
C VAL A 315 -8.10 40.41 -58.45
N MET A 316 -9.29 40.98 -58.31
CA MET A 316 -9.69 41.64 -57.08
C MET A 316 -9.87 40.55 -56.02
N SER A 317 -8.82 40.28 -55.24
CA SER A 317 -8.97 39.58 -53.96
C SER A 317 -9.90 40.44 -53.12
N ARG A 318 -11.14 39.99 -52.98
CA ARG A 318 -12.16 40.68 -52.20
C ARG A 318 -11.90 40.31 -50.74
N THR A 319 -11.28 41.21 -49.98
CA THR A 319 -11.20 41.08 -48.52
C THR A 319 -12.60 41.08 -47.95
N VAL A 320 -13.09 39.90 -47.57
CA VAL A 320 -14.36 39.74 -46.86
C VAL A 320 -14.11 39.98 -45.37
N PHE A 321 -14.80 40.96 -44.80
CA PHE A 321 -14.74 41.21 -43.35
C PHE A 321 -15.58 40.15 -42.63
N VAL A 322 -14.93 39.27 -41.87
CA VAL A 322 -15.62 38.18 -41.16
C VAL A 322 -15.39 38.31 -39.67
N GLN A 323 -16.48 38.24 -38.91
CA GLN A 323 -16.43 38.28 -37.47
C GLN A 323 -15.60 37.12 -36.89
N LYS A 324 -14.63 37.44 -36.03
CA LYS A 324 -13.58 36.49 -35.62
C LYS A 324 -14.09 35.24 -34.88
N ARG A 325 -15.14 35.36 -34.04
CA ARG A 325 -15.67 34.24 -33.24
C ARG A 325 -16.83 33.53 -33.91
N GLY A 326 -17.80 34.29 -34.42
CA GLY A 326 -19.06 33.80 -34.97
C GLY A 326 -19.03 33.49 -36.46
N GLY A 327 -17.96 33.90 -37.17
CA GLY A 327 -17.79 33.61 -38.60
C GLY A 327 -18.75 34.37 -39.52
N GLN A 328 -19.39 35.42 -39.01
CA GLN A 328 -20.39 36.20 -39.71
C GLN A 328 -19.75 37.12 -40.76
N ASP A 329 -20.26 37.10 -42.00
CA ASP A 329 -19.87 38.06 -43.04
C ASP A 329 -20.46 39.46 -42.72
N CYS A 330 -19.55 40.40 -42.48
CA CYS A 330 -19.81 41.78 -42.09
C CYS A 330 -19.92 42.75 -43.27
N ASP A 331 -19.66 42.30 -44.50
CA ASP A 331 -19.84 43.12 -45.71
C ASP A 331 -21.26 43.01 -46.29
N ASP A 332 -21.95 41.92 -45.98
CA ASP A 332 -23.34 41.71 -46.36
C ASP A 332 -24.28 42.59 -45.54
N ARG A 333 -25.09 43.37 -46.26
CA ARG A 333 -26.06 44.32 -45.71
C ARG A 333 -27.51 43.89 -45.91
N TYR A 334 -27.74 42.69 -46.43
CA TYR A 334 -29.09 42.20 -46.66
C TYR A 334 -29.72 41.73 -45.34
N THR A 335 -30.87 42.33 -45.01
CA THR A 335 -31.72 41.91 -43.89
C THR A 335 -33.09 41.47 -44.44
N PRO A 336 -33.55 40.23 -44.17
CA PRO A 336 -34.91 39.80 -44.46
C PRO A 336 -35.96 40.65 -43.73
N ALA A 337 -37.14 40.83 -44.34
CA ALA A 337 -38.22 41.65 -43.77
C ALA A 337 -38.77 41.13 -42.43
N ASN A 338 -38.56 39.84 -42.13
CA ASN A 338 -38.98 39.18 -40.89
C ASN A 338 -37.88 39.10 -39.82
N ALA A 339 -36.70 39.69 -40.08
CA ALA A 339 -35.57 39.72 -39.17
C ALA A 339 -35.38 41.12 -38.57
N ASP A 340 -34.75 41.18 -37.41
CA ASP A 340 -34.38 42.41 -36.73
C ASP A 340 -33.19 43.08 -37.46
N PRO A 341 -33.37 44.25 -38.08
CA PRO A 341 -32.31 44.91 -38.85
C PRO A 341 -31.11 45.33 -38.00
N GLU A 342 -31.24 45.48 -36.68
CA GLU A 342 -30.12 45.88 -35.82
C GLU A 342 -29.23 44.68 -35.48
N THR A 343 -29.83 43.51 -35.24
CA THR A 343 -29.13 42.36 -34.66
C THR A 343 -29.04 41.15 -35.60
N TYR A 344 -29.63 41.20 -36.80
CA TYR A 344 -29.54 40.13 -37.81
C TYR A 344 -28.12 39.87 -38.31
N HIS A 345 -27.28 40.91 -38.31
CA HIS A 345 -25.88 40.82 -38.70
C HIS A 345 -24.96 40.47 -37.53
N ASP A 346 -25.51 40.20 -36.35
CA ASP A 346 -24.75 39.71 -35.21
C ASP A 346 -24.66 38.17 -35.24
N SER A 347 -23.79 37.64 -34.40
CA SER A 347 -23.77 36.22 -34.04
C SER A 347 -24.13 36.05 -32.58
N THR A 348 -24.84 34.98 -32.28
CA THR A 348 -25.22 34.58 -30.93
C THR A 348 -24.37 33.39 -30.49
N HIS A 349 -23.83 33.46 -29.28
CA HIS A 349 -22.97 32.44 -28.69
C HIS A 349 -23.64 31.81 -27.48
N CYS A 350 -24.07 30.56 -27.62
CA CYS A 350 -24.81 29.79 -26.62
C CYS A 350 -23.89 28.74 -25.97
N LEU A 351 -24.02 28.57 -24.66
CA LEU A 351 -23.34 27.51 -23.93
C LEU A 351 -24.27 26.30 -23.77
N GLU A 352 -23.84 25.14 -24.26
CA GLU A 352 -24.55 23.88 -24.13
C GLU A 352 -23.72 22.89 -23.29
N PHE A 353 -24.40 22.03 -22.55
CA PHE A 353 -23.77 21.00 -21.73
C PHE A 353 -24.02 19.62 -22.31
N SER A 354 -23.05 18.72 -22.16
CA SER A 354 -23.19 17.31 -22.52
C SER A 354 -24.22 16.59 -21.63
N ASP A 355 -24.74 15.47 -22.09
CA ASP A 355 -25.68 14.67 -21.28
C ASP A 355 -25.01 14.01 -20.07
N ILE A 356 -23.71 13.71 -20.16
CA ILE A 356 -22.92 13.12 -19.08
C ILE A 356 -22.49 14.17 -18.05
N TRP A 357 -22.60 13.80 -16.77
CA TRP A 357 -22.07 14.55 -15.64
C TRP A 357 -21.10 13.67 -14.85
N TYR A 358 -20.19 14.31 -14.10
CA TYR A 358 -19.25 13.66 -13.21
C TYR A 358 -19.50 14.13 -11.79
N SER A 359 -19.62 13.17 -10.87
CA SER A 359 -19.55 13.43 -9.43
C SER A 359 -18.11 13.66 -9.00
N VAL A 360 -17.85 14.76 -8.32
CA VAL A 360 -16.53 15.15 -7.82
C VAL A 360 -16.44 14.82 -6.34
N PHE A 361 -15.45 14.02 -5.96
CA PHE A 361 -15.19 13.60 -4.58
C PHE A 361 -13.87 14.17 -4.07
N SER A 362 -13.89 14.65 -2.82
CA SER A 362 -12.69 14.79 -1.99
C SER A 362 -12.19 13.42 -1.57
N LEU A 363 -10.87 13.28 -1.55
CA LEU A 363 -10.19 12.13 -0.94
C LEU A 363 -9.88 12.48 0.51
N GLU A 364 -10.52 11.79 1.46
CA GLU A 364 -10.14 11.93 2.87
C GLU A 364 -8.80 11.25 3.17
N ARG A 365 -8.30 11.46 4.39
CA ARG A 365 -7.03 10.88 4.83
C ARG A 365 -7.06 9.34 4.71
N PRO A 366 -6.12 8.74 3.96
CA PRO A 366 -6.14 7.29 3.77
C PRO A 366 -5.78 6.53 5.03
N ARG A 367 -6.28 5.29 5.11
CA ARG A 367 -5.88 4.31 6.12
C ARG A 367 -5.54 2.98 5.49
N ILE A 368 -4.60 2.26 6.11
CA ILE A 368 -4.30 0.88 5.71
C ILE A 368 -5.38 -0.06 6.26
N TYR A 369 -5.78 -0.98 5.40
CA TYR A 369 -6.60 -2.14 5.72
C TYR A 369 -5.80 -3.40 5.46
N HIS A 370 -5.60 -4.21 6.50
CA HIS A 370 -4.95 -5.51 6.41
C HIS A 370 -5.74 -6.52 7.25
N MET A 371 -5.89 -7.73 6.72
CA MET A 371 -6.65 -8.80 7.35
C MET A 371 -5.90 -10.13 7.26
N LEU A 372 -5.99 -10.89 8.34
CA LEU A 372 -5.41 -12.21 8.53
C LEU A 372 -6.53 -13.21 8.83
N ALA A 373 -6.36 -14.43 8.36
CA ALA A 373 -7.11 -15.59 8.82
C ALA A 373 -6.14 -16.54 9.52
N VAL A 374 -6.37 -16.82 10.81
CA VAL A 374 -5.47 -17.61 11.66
C VAL A 374 -6.20 -18.84 12.18
N GLN A 375 -5.57 -20.02 12.03
CA GLN A 375 -5.99 -21.27 12.67
C GLN A 375 -4.84 -21.83 13.49
N ILE A 376 -5.16 -22.45 14.62
CA ILE A 376 -4.17 -22.92 15.59
C ILE A 376 -4.43 -24.39 15.86
N PHE A 377 -3.40 -25.22 15.69
CA PHE A 377 -3.44 -26.65 15.93
C PHE A 377 -2.43 -27.01 17.02
N VAL A 378 -2.76 -28.00 17.85
CA VAL A 378 -1.84 -28.61 18.82
C VAL A 378 -1.73 -30.09 18.55
N LYS A 379 -0.53 -30.64 18.64
CA LYS A 379 -0.31 -32.07 18.54
C LYS A 379 -0.69 -32.74 19.86
N THR A 380 -1.62 -33.70 19.82
CA THR A 380 -2.04 -34.47 20.99
C THR A 380 -1.77 -35.96 20.77
N GLN A 381 -1.66 -36.69 21.88
CA GLN A 381 -1.57 -38.13 21.91
C GLN A 381 -2.76 -38.66 22.72
N ASP A 382 -3.68 -39.35 22.06
CA ASP A 382 -4.80 -40.02 22.72
C ASP A 382 -4.35 -41.41 23.20
N ASN A 383 -4.99 -41.95 24.24
CA ASN A 383 -4.69 -43.28 24.79
C ASN A 383 -4.88 -44.45 23.80
N GLU A 384 -5.46 -44.21 22.61
CA GLU A 384 -5.90 -45.24 21.66
C GLU A 384 -5.29 -45.14 20.24
N GLY A 385 -4.25 -44.33 19.98
CA GLY A 385 -3.70 -44.27 18.61
C GLY A 385 -2.52 -43.35 18.33
N PRO A 386 -2.14 -43.19 17.03
CA PRO A 386 -1.03 -42.35 16.61
C PRO A 386 -1.31 -40.86 16.87
N ASN A 387 -0.24 -40.06 16.95
CA ASN A 387 -0.29 -38.61 17.14
C ASN A 387 -1.33 -37.93 16.23
N LYS A 388 -2.24 -37.12 16.81
CA LYS A 388 -3.25 -36.34 16.07
C LYS A 388 -3.02 -34.84 16.22
N TRP A 389 -3.48 -34.05 15.25
CA TRP A 389 -3.54 -32.59 15.36
C TRP A 389 -4.95 -32.18 15.78
N LYS A 390 -5.08 -31.61 16.97
CA LYS A 390 -6.33 -31.03 17.48
C LYS A 390 -6.40 -29.56 17.05
N ASP A 391 -7.47 -29.19 16.37
CA ASP A 391 -7.77 -27.80 16.02
C ASP A 391 -8.34 -27.07 17.25
N LEU A 392 -7.64 -26.02 17.70
CA LEU A 392 -8.04 -25.19 18.84
C LEU A 392 -9.00 -24.06 18.43
N THR A 393 -9.18 -23.84 17.14
CA THR A 393 -10.03 -22.80 16.55
C THR A 393 -11.38 -23.33 16.06
N ASN A 394 -11.81 -24.50 16.55
CA ASN A 394 -13.12 -25.08 16.25
C ASN A 394 -13.43 -25.22 14.74
N LYS A 395 -12.43 -25.58 13.93
CA LYS A 395 -12.53 -25.74 12.46
C LYS A 395 -12.79 -24.46 11.68
N ALA A 396 -12.80 -23.30 12.32
CA ALA A 396 -13.02 -22.00 11.68
C ALA A 396 -11.81 -21.07 11.89
N PRO A 397 -11.36 -20.34 10.86
CA PRO A 397 -10.30 -19.35 11.04
C PRO A 397 -10.79 -18.15 11.85
N ILE A 398 -9.91 -17.64 12.70
CA ILE A 398 -10.07 -16.35 13.38
C ILE A 398 -9.65 -15.24 12.41
N TYR A 399 -10.55 -14.29 12.15
CA TYR A 399 -10.27 -13.13 11.32
C TYR A 399 -9.86 -11.95 12.17
N MET A 400 -8.72 -11.35 11.83
CA MET A 400 -8.16 -10.23 12.60
C MET A 400 -7.32 -9.33 11.72
N GLY A 401 -7.12 -8.08 12.14
CA GLY A 401 -6.47 -7.09 11.30
C GLY A 401 -6.58 -5.67 11.84
N THR A 402 -6.45 -4.69 10.96
CA THR A 402 -6.51 -3.27 11.33
C THR A 402 -7.88 -2.87 11.90
N ASP A 403 -8.96 -3.47 11.41
CA ASP A 403 -10.34 -3.09 11.79
C ASP A 403 -10.86 -3.94 12.96
N VAL A 404 -10.32 -5.17 13.10
CA VAL A 404 -10.62 -6.08 14.21
C VAL A 404 -9.29 -6.52 14.83
N PRO A 405 -8.66 -5.66 15.67
CA PRO A 405 -7.30 -5.92 16.15
C PRO A 405 -7.24 -6.92 17.31
N HIS A 406 -8.33 -7.15 18.04
CA HIS A 406 -8.34 -7.95 19.26
C HIS A 406 -9.30 -9.11 19.12
N TYR A 407 -8.90 -10.28 19.61
CA TYR A 407 -9.74 -11.47 19.69
C TYR A 407 -9.48 -12.22 20.99
N THR A 408 -10.55 -12.69 21.63
CA THR A 408 -10.50 -13.63 22.74
C THR A 408 -11.65 -14.60 22.57
N ASN A 409 -11.42 -15.89 22.77
CA ASN A 409 -12.52 -16.85 22.79
C ASN A 409 -13.15 -16.93 24.18
N GLU A 410 -14.41 -17.36 24.28
CA GLU A 410 -14.93 -17.96 25.53
C GLU A 410 -14.48 -19.44 25.51
N PRO A 411 -13.72 -19.98 26.49
CA PRO A 411 -13.52 -19.57 27.87
C PRO A 411 -12.12 -18.97 28.18
N ASN A 412 -11.66 -18.00 27.39
CA ASN A 412 -10.36 -17.30 27.50
C ASN A 412 -9.13 -18.22 27.41
N THR A 413 -9.15 -19.21 26.51
CA THR A 413 -8.00 -20.11 26.27
C THR A 413 -7.09 -19.63 25.15
N ILE A 414 -7.58 -18.73 24.30
CA ILE A 414 -6.87 -18.10 23.19
C ILE A 414 -7.18 -16.60 23.26
N ALA A 415 -6.13 -15.79 23.34
CA ALA A 415 -6.21 -14.35 23.13
C ALA A 415 -5.23 -13.94 22.04
N MET A 416 -5.62 -13.00 21.18
CA MET A 416 -4.80 -12.53 20.09
C MET A 416 -4.92 -11.02 19.96
N ASN A 417 -3.80 -10.36 19.68
CA ASN A 417 -3.73 -8.93 19.44
C ASN A 417 -2.91 -8.64 18.18
N TYR A 418 -3.49 -7.88 17.25
CA TYR A 418 -2.87 -7.45 16.02
C TYR A 418 -2.49 -5.97 16.12
N MET A 419 -1.25 -5.68 15.78
CA MET A 419 -0.69 -4.33 15.74
C MET A 419 0.01 -4.10 14.41
N SER A 420 0.06 -2.84 13.97
CA SER A 420 0.83 -2.47 12.78
C SER A 420 1.54 -1.16 12.99
N ARG A 421 2.66 -0.99 12.28
CA ARG A 421 3.38 0.28 12.27
C ARG A 421 2.62 1.29 11.41
N LYS A 422 2.51 2.54 11.88
CA LYS A 422 2.00 3.64 11.05
C LYS A 422 2.89 3.80 9.82
N VAL A 423 2.27 3.93 8.65
CA VAL A 423 2.94 4.21 7.39
C VAL A 423 3.00 5.72 7.14
N ALA A 424 3.99 6.18 6.37
CA ALA A 424 4.11 7.59 6.02
C ALA A 424 3.02 7.99 5.03
N GLU A 425 2.64 9.28 4.97
CA GLU A 425 1.60 9.70 4.02
C GLU A 425 2.07 9.67 2.55
N SER A 426 3.37 9.86 2.33
CA SER A 426 3.99 9.86 1.00
C SER A 426 4.00 8.48 0.31
N THR A 427 3.77 7.40 1.05
CA THR A 427 3.74 6.02 0.51
C THR A 427 2.36 5.61 0.02
N TYR A 428 1.33 6.43 0.24
CA TYR A 428 0.00 6.19 -0.32
C TYR A 428 -0.07 6.66 -1.78
N ALA A 429 -0.76 5.90 -2.62
CA ALA A 429 -0.87 6.16 -4.07
C ALA A 429 -1.40 7.57 -4.39
N LEU A 430 -2.35 8.06 -3.59
CA LEU A 430 -2.97 9.38 -3.72
C LEU A 430 -2.60 10.29 -2.55
N GLY A 431 -1.61 9.90 -1.72
CA GLY A 431 -1.26 10.58 -0.48
C GLY A 431 -0.55 11.92 -0.68
N GLY A 432 -0.94 12.93 0.11
CA GLY A 432 -0.24 14.22 0.23
C GLY A 432 -0.53 15.25 -0.87
N ARG A 433 -1.55 15.03 -1.72
CA ARG A 433 -1.87 15.91 -2.83
C ARG A 433 -3.33 16.39 -2.72
N ASN A 434 -3.57 17.68 -2.94
CA ASN A 434 -4.92 18.26 -3.05
C ASN A 434 -5.57 17.76 -4.35
N LEU A 435 -6.01 16.50 -4.34
CA LEU A 435 -6.59 15.81 -5.48
C LEU A 435 -8.08 15.62 -5.30
N ARG A 436 -8.78 15.58 -6.43
CA ARG A 436 -10.19 15.26 -6.55
C ARG A 436 -10.35 14.05 -7.45
N LEU A 437 -11.27 13.17 -7.09
CA LEU A 437 -11.68 12.05 -7.93
C LEU A 437 -12.98 12.42 -8.63
N MET A 438 -13.01 12.30 -9.96
CA MET A 438 -14.22 12.45 -10.76
C MET A 438 -14.71 11.09 -11.22
N VAL A 439 -15.96 10.78 -10.89
CA VAL A 439 -16.63 9.54 -11.25
C VAL A 439 -17.80 9.89 -12.17
N PRO A 440 -17.89 9.33 -13.38
CA PRO A 440 -19.05 9.52 -14.24
C PRO A 440 -20.35 9.15 -13.52
N ASP A 441 -21.40 9.95 -13.69
CA ASP A 441 -22.72 9.70 -13.12
C ASP A 441 -23.54 8.80 -14.05
N GLU A 442 -23.76 7.56 -13.62
CA GLU A 442 -24.54 6.54 -14.32
C GLU A 442 -26.04 6.60 -13.99
N SER A 443 -26.48 7.47 -13.06
CA SER A 443 -27.87 7.50 -12.58
C SER A 443 -28.88 8.01 -13.60
N ARG A 444 -28.40 8.75 -14.61
CA ARG A 444 -29.23 9.26 -15.69
C ARG A 444 -29.40 8.13 -16.72
N ASN A 445 -30.63 7.82 -17.13
CA ASN A 445 -30.97 6.83 -18.16
C ASN A 445 -30.44 7.27 -19.55
N ILE A 446 -29.13 7.38 -19.68
CA ILE A 446 -28.41 7.80 -20.86
C ILE A 446 -27.96 6.53 -21.58
N ASP A 447 -28.09 6.54 -22.91
CA ASP A 447 -27.57 5.47 -23.75
C ASP A 447 -26.04 5.41 -23.66
N ALA A 448 -25.54 4.50 -22.82
CA ALA A 448 -24.12 4.28 -22.60
C ALA A 448 -23.37 3.85 -23.88
N SER A 449 -24.05 3.46 -24.97
CA SER A 449 -23.40 3.19 -26.25
C SER A 449 -22.82 4.44 -26.91
N LYS A 450 -23.39 5.62 -26.62
CA LYS A 450 -22.96 6.91 -27.18
C LYS A 450 -21.76 7.52 -26.45
N TYR A 451 -21.45 6.99 -25.26
CA TYR A 451 -20.51 7.59 -24.32
C TYR A 451 -19.58 6.53 -23.73
N PRO A 452 -18.40 6.29 -24.36
CA PRO A 452 -17.44 5.31 -23.87
C PRO A 452 -16.96 5.59 -22.44
N GLU A 453 -16.98 6.85 -22.02
CA GLU A 453 -16.58 7.30 -20.69
C GLU A 453 -17.39 6.62 -19.55
N LEU A 454 -18.65 6.20 -19.83
CA LEU A 454 -19.51 5.51 -18.87
C LEU A 454 -19.20 4.01 -18.74
N LYS A 455 -18.53 3.40 -19.72
CA LYS A 455 -18.26 1.95 -19.74
C LYS A 455 -16.90 1.58 -19.17
N ALA A 456 -16.00 2.55 -19.08
CA ALA A 456 -14.61 2.31 -18.75
C ALA A 456 -14.37 1.91 -17.27
N GLY A 457 -15.28 2.30 -16.38
CA GLY A 457 -15.23 1.95 -14.96
C GLY A 457 -14.05 2.59 -14.20
N PRO A 458 -13.74 2.09 -12.98
CA PRO A 458 -12.78 2.72 -12.08
C PRO A 458 -11.38 3.01 -12.64
N PRO A 459 -10.78 2.16 -13.51
CA PRO A 459 -9.46 2.44 -14.07
C PRO A 459 -9.35 3.77 -14.80
N GLU A 460 -10.43 4.24 -15.45
CA GLU A 460 -10.46 5.48 -16.24
C GLU A 460 -11.21 6.63 -15.54
N TYR A 461 -11.56 6.48 -14.26
CA TYR A 461 -12.00 7.61 -13.46
C TYR A 461 -10.88 8.66 -13.38
N LEU A 462 -11.25 9.93 -13.38
CA LEU A 462 -10.27 11.01 -13.51
C LEU A 462 -9.83 11.49 -12.14
N VAL A 463 -8.52 11.66 -11.98
CA VAL A 463 -7.89 12.25 -10.82
C VAL A 463 -7.28 13.57 -11.25
N VAL A 464 -7.70 14.65 -10.61
CA VAL A 464 -7.26 16.00 -10.96
C VAL A 464 -6.86 16.78 -9.72
N LYS A 465 -6.10 17.86 -9.90
CA LYS A 465 -5.81 18.79 -8.81
C LYS A 465 -7.04 19.60 -8.45
N ASP A 466 -7.13 20.03 -7.20
CA ASP A 466 -8.26 20.82 -6.69
C ASP A 466 -8.52 22.10 -7.52
N ASN A 467 -7.47 22.77 -8.00
CA ASN A 467 -7.57 23.98 -8.82
C ASN A 467 -8.04 23.74 -10.27
N GLN A 468 -8.20 22.49 -10.70
CA GLN A 468 -8.71 22.15 -12.04
C GLN A 468 -10.23 21.92 -12.03
N VAL A 469 -10.88 22.07 -10.88
CA VAL A 469 -12.32 21.87 -10.68
C VAL A 469 -12.91 23.00 -9.88
N GLN A 470 -14.11 23.41 -10.23
CA GLN A 470 -14.87 24.37 -9.43
C GLN A 470 -16.36 24.04 -9.46
N SER A 471 -17.07 24.49 -8.44
CA SER A 471 -18.53 24.37 -8.35
C SER A 471 -19.27 25.67 -8.71
N ASN A 472 -18.58 26.82 -8.74
CA ASN A 472 -19.25 28.13 -8.85
C ASN A 472 -19.48 28.61 -10.29
N GLY A 473 -18.91 27.95 -11.30
CA GLY A 473 -19.11 28.32 -12.71
C GLY A 473 -18.43 29.61 -13.18
N LYS A 474 -17.50 30.20 -12.40
CA LYS A 474 -16.95 31.55 -12.66
C LYS A 474 -15.59 31.59 -13.33
N THR A 475 -14.85 30.49 -13.33
CA THR A 475 -13.51 30.41 -13.95
C THR A 475 -13.58 29.73 -15.31
N CYS A 476 -12.88 30.27 -16.29
CA CYS A 476 -12.70 29.65 -17.60
C CYS A 476 -11.71 28.49 -17.57
N ASN A 477 -11.84 27.58 -18.55
CA ASN A 477 -10.88 26.50 -18.82
C ASN A 477 -10.58 25.57 -17.63
N VAL A 478 -11.60 25.32 -16.81
CA VAL A 478 -11.58 24.35 -15.70
C VAL A 478 -12.86 23.52 -15.72
N ALA A 479 -12.83 22.32 -15.14
CA ALA A 479 -14.02 21.49 -15.03
C ALA A 479 -15.06 22.19 -14.13
N GLY A 480 -16.28 22.34 -14.64
CA GLY A 480 -17.32 23.12 -13.97
C GLY A 480 -17.33 24.61 -14.37
N VAL A 481 -16.82 24.96 -15.56
CA VAL A 481 -17.11 26.27 -16.19
C VAL A 481 -18.63 26.43 -16.39
N GLY A 482 -19.15 27.61 -16.09
CA GLY A 482 -20.58 27.91 -16.16
C GLY A 482 -20.90 29.09 -17.08
N TYR A 483 -22.20 29.41 -17.18
CA TYR A 483 -22.71 30.49 -18.02
C TYR A 483 -22.06 31.85 -17.73
N GLU A 484 -21.82 32.17 -16.45
CA GLU A 484 -21.23 33.45 -16.07
C GLU A 484 -19.80 33.60 -16.61
N ALA A 485 -18.93 32.60 -16.41
CA ALA A 485 -17.57 32.62 -16.95
C ALA A 485 -17.56 32.77 -18.47
N PHE A 486 -18.42 32.00 -19.15
CA PHE A 486 -18.52 32.02 -20.60
C PHE A 486 -19.01 33.36 -21.14
N ALA A 487 -20.08 33.92 -20.56
CA ALA A 487 -20.64 35.18 -21.03
C ALA A 487 -19.77 36.40 -20.69
N LYS A 488 -19.10 36.40 -19.53
CA LYS A 488 -18.28 37.52 -19.04
C LYS A 488 -16.79 37.43 -19.40
N GLN A 489 -16.38 36.47 -20.24
CA GLN A 489 -14.98 36.34 -20.61
C GLN A 489 -14.45 37.65 -21.27
N PRO A 490 -13.21 38.07 -20.96
CA PRO A 490 -12.63 39.26 -21.55
C PRO A 490 -12.45 39.06 -23.06
N ASN A 491 -12.65 40.13 -23.84
CA ASN A 491 -12.53 40.10 -25.30
C ASN A 491 -13.31 38.94 -25.94
N ARG A 492 -14.53 38.66 -25.45
CA ARG A 492 -15.33 37.51 -25.88
C ARG A 492 -15.56 37.43 -27.38
N CYS A 493 -15.78 38.54 -28.07
CA CYS A 493 -16.01 38.54 -29.52
C CYS A 493 -14.73 38.48 -30.36
N GLY A 494 -13.60 38.98 -29.83
CA GLY A 494 -12.30 38.91 -30.50
C GLY A 494 -11.54 37.60 -30.22
N SER A 495 -12.11 36.69 -29.43
CA SER A 495 -11.51 35.40 -29.09
C SER A 495 -12.03 34.30 -30.02
N PRO A 496 -11.22 33.26 -30.34
CA PRO A 496 -11.69 32.14 -31.15
C PRO A 496 -12.91 31.41 -30.55
N LYS A 497 -13.73 30.79 -31.40
CA LYS A 497 -14.79 29.86 -30.95
C LYS A 497 -14.22 28.77 -30.03
N GLY A 498 -14.95 28.43 -28.98
CA GLY A 498 -14.55 27.47 -27.94
C GLY A 498 -13.66 28.06 -26.85
N SER A 499 -13.32 29.35 -26.92
CA SER A 499 -12.60 30.03 -25.83
C SER A 499 -13.41 29.97 -24.53
N CYS A 500 -12.70 29.81 -23.40
CA CYS A 500 -13.23 29.57 -22.04
C CYS A 500 -13.65 28.12 -21.74
N LEU A 501 -13.68 27.21 -22.73
CA LEU A 501 -14.27 25.87 -22.61
C LEU A 501 -13.26 24.71 -22.68
N LYS A 502 -11.97 24.95 -22.44
CA LYS A 502 -10.94 23.89 -22.43
C LYS A 502 -10.86 23.16 -21.08
N ASN A 503 -10.11 22.06 -21.02
CA ASN A 503 -9.82 21.28 -19.81
C ASN A 503 -11.08 20.74 -19.11
N GLN A 504 -12.09 20.35 -19.90
CA GLN A 504 -13.28 19.68 -19.41
C GLN A 504 -12.98 18.19 -19.18
N PRO A 505 -13.76 17.46 -18.35
CA PRO A 505 -13.52 16.04 -18.09
C PRO A 505 -13.33 15.19 -19.35
N LYS A 506 -14.10 15.47 -20.41
CA LYS A 506 -13.95 14.80 -21.71
C LYS A 506 -12.64 15.11 -22.41
N ASP A 507 -12.11 16.33 -22.28
CA ASP A 507 -10.81 16.71 -22.82
C ASP A 507 -9.70 15.92 -22.09
N LEU A 508 -9.81 15.79 -20.77
CA LEU A 508 -8.85 15.05 -19.93
C LEU A 508 -8.89 13.55 -20.22
N TRP A 509 -10.08 12.99 -20.37
CA TRP A 509 -10.29 11.59 -20.73
C TRP A 509 -9.72 11.29 -22.12
N LYS A 510 -9.99 12.15 -23.10
CA LYS A 510 -9.44 12.02 -24.45
C LYS A 510 -7.92 12.15 -24.45
N HIS A 511 -7.36 13.09 -23.69
CA HIS A 511 -5.93 13.29 -23.59
C HIS A 511 -5.19 12.01 -23.17
N ASP A 512 -5.69 11.31 -22.15
CA ASP A 512 -5.06 10.07 -21.69
C ASP A 512 -5.21 8.93 -22.71
N HIS A 513 -6.35 8.82 -23.40
CA HIS A 513 -6.52 7.86 -24.50
C HIS A 513 -5.60 8.15 -25.68
N ASP A 514 -5.45 9.41 -26.07
CA ASP A 514 -4.54 9.82 -27.14
C ASP A 514 -3.07 9.50 -26.78
N LEU A 515 -2.69 9.60 -25.50
CA LEU A 515 -1.37 9.17 -25.01
C LEU A 515 -1.22 7.65 -25.00
N GLU A 516 -2.25 6.91 -24.56
CA GLU A 516 -2.24 5.44 -24.57
C GLU A 516 -2.09 4.88 -25.98
N ALA A 517 -2.76 5.48 -26.96
CA ALA A 517 -2.68 5.08 -28.37
C ALA A 517 -1.26 5.17 -28.94
N VAL A 518 -0.39 6.01 -28.36
CA VAL A 518 1.03 6.15 -28.72
C VAL A 518 1.98 5.50 -27.72
N GLY A 519 1.48 4.62 -26.84
CA GLY A 519 2.27 3.89 -25.86
C GLY A 519 2.82 4.74 -24.70
N LYS A 520 2.24 5.92 -24.45
CA LYS A 520 2.65 6.81 -23.36
C LYS A 520 1.69 6.70 -22.17
N LYS A 521 2.23 6.88 -20.97
CA LYS A 521 1.46 6.94 -19.73
C LYS A 521 0.65 8.24 -19.66
N GLY A 522 -0.66 8.12 -19.44
CA GLY A 522 -1.55 9.24 -19.18
C GLY A 522 -1.35 9.89 -17.81
N SER A 523 -2.03 11.01 -17.58
CA SER A 523 -1.86 11.87 -16.40
C SER A 523 -3.10 11.96 -15.50
N TYR A 524 -4.27 11.51 -15.96
CA TYR A 524 -5.55 11.74 -15.29
C TYR A 524 -6.23 10.44 -14.84
N PHE A 525 -6.11 9.34 -15.57
CA PHE A 525 -6.76 8.09 -15.19
C PHE A 525 -6.26 7.55 -13.86
N LEU A 526 -7.20 7.11 -13.02
CA LEU A 526 -6.94 6.58 -11.69
C LEU A 526 -5.95 5.40 -11.72
N LYS A 527 -5.97 4.57 -12.77
CA LYS A 527 -5.04 3.46 -12.97
C LYS A 527 -3.56 3.88 -13.00
N TYR A 528 -3.27 5.16 -13.27
CA TYR A 528 -1.90 5.68 -13.32
C TYR A 528 -1.32 6.11 -11.98
N PHE A 529 -2.18 6.24 -10.96
CA PHE A 529 -1.79 6.62 -9.61
C PHE A 529 -1.53 5.40 -8.73
N GLY A 530 -2.11 4.25 -9.06
CA GLY A 530 -1.84 3.00 -8.35
C GLY A 530 -2.74 1.86 -8.81
N LEU A 531 -2.57 0.71 -8.18
CA LEU A 531 -3.24 -0.51 -8.59
C LEU A 531 -4.60 -0.67 -7.91
N LEU A 532 -5.58 -1.04 -8.73
CA LEU A 532 -6.99 -1.09 -8.34
C LEU A 532 -7.47 -2.55 -8.21
N PRO A 533 -8.22 -2.90 -7.16
CA PRO A 533 -8.99 -4.15 -7.13
C PRO A 533 -10.20 -4.03 -8.07
N LEU A 534 -10.81 -5.17 -8.44
CA LEU A 534 -12.06 -5.18 -9.23
C LEU A 534 -13.15 -4.29 -8.63
N ASN A 535 -13.32 -4.37 -7.30
CA ASN A 535 -14.27 -3.52 -6.55
C ASN A 535 -13.53 -2.31 -5.96
N ALA A 536 -13.01 -1.45 -6.82
CA ALA A 536 -12.25 -0.26 -6.43
C ALA A 536 -13.11 0.76 -5.67
N ILE A 537 -14.36 0.96 -6.07
CA ILE A 537 -15.30 1.80 -5.31
C ILE A 537 -16.32 0.91 -4.63
N VAL A 538 -16.41 1.01 -3.31
CA VAL A 538 -17.42 0.32 -2.51
C VAL A 538 -18.36 1.36 -1.92
N THR A 539 -19.66 1.17 -2.14
CA THR A 539 -20.71 1.99 -1.53
C THR A 539 -21.24 1.25 -0.32
N ASN A 540 -21.27 1.91 0.83
CA ASN A 540 -21.91 1.39 2.02
C ASN A 540 -23.43 1.48 1.88
N SER A 541 -24.14 0.35 1.91
CA SER A 541 -25.58 0.30 1.64
C SER A 541 -26.44 1.08 2.65
N THR A 542 -25.99 1.27 3.89
CA THR A 542 -26.76 1.99 4.91
C THR A 542 -26.46 3.48 4.93
N THR A 543 -25.21 3.89 4.74
CA THR A 543 -24.80 5.30 4.81
C THR A 543 -24.71 5.98 3.44
N GLN A 544 -24.75 5.20 2.35
CA GLN A 544 -24.42 5.61 0.98
C GLN A 544 -23.01 6.21 0.82
N ASN A 545 -22.18 6.17 1.86
CA ASN A 545 -20.80 6.63 1.81
C ASN A 545 -20.00 5.72 0.87
N LYS A 546 -19.18 6.35 0.02
CA LYS A 546 -18.32 5.65 -0.93
C LYS A 546 -16.89 5.59 -0.39
N THR A 547 -16.21 4.49 -0.64
CA THR A 547 -14.80 4.30 -0.30
C THR A 547 -14.04 3.82 -1.52
N LEU A 548 -12.98 4.54 -1.88
CA LEU A 548 -12.01 4.08 -2.86
C LEU A 548 -10.99 3.15 -2.19
N ARG A 549 -10.77 2.00 -2.81
CA ARG A 549 -9.83 0.96 -2.40
C ARG A 549 -8.73 0.87 -3.45
N MET A 550 -7.49 0.97 -3.03
CA MET A 550 -6.34 0.66 -3.89
C MET A 550 -5.43 -0.32 -3.16
N TYR A 551 -4.66 -1.11 -3.88
CA TYR A 551 -3.66 -1.96 -3.26
C TYR A 551 -2.51 -1.12 -2.68
N TYR A 552 -1.91 -1.60 -1.60
CA TYR A 552 -0.72 -1.02 -1.00
C TYR A 552 0.47 -1.96 -1.19
N HIS A 553 1.57 -1.45 -1.76
CA HIS A 553 2.74 -2.27 -2.14
C HIS A 553 4.05 -1.84 -1.48
N ASP A 554 4.03 -0.75 -0.74
CA ASP A 554 5.19 -0.37 0.06
C ASP A 554 5.40 -1.34 1.24
N SER A 555 6.56 -1.24 1.88
CA SER A 555 6.89 -2.03 3.06
C SER A 555 5.86 -1.83 4.17
N PHE A 556 5.23 -2.92 4.63
CA PHE A 556 4.28 -2.93 5.73
C PHE A 556 4.66 -3.96 6.78
N ILE A 557 4.86 -3.49 8.02
CA ILE A 557 5.21 -4.35 9.15
C ILE A 557 4.02 -4.44 10.10
N SER A 558 3.59 -5.66 10.35
CA SER A 558 2.57 -5.98 11.34
C SER A 558 3.07 -7.00 12.36
N MET A 559 2.45 -7.02 13.53
CA MET A 559 2.76 -7.91 14.63
C MET A 559 1.47 -8.57 15.11
N LEU A 560 1.55 -9.87 15.33
CA LEU A 560 0.49 -10.69 15.89
C LEU A 560 1.00 -11.30 17.19
N ASP A 561 0.44 -10.84 18.31
CA ASP A 561 0.65 -11.44 19.62
C ASP A 561 -0.45 -12.47 19.89
N VAL A 562 -0.06 -13.66 20.34
CA VAL A 562 -0.97 -14.78 20.63
C VAL A 562 -0.66 -15.30 22.02
N GLU A 563 -1.67 -15.39 22.89
CA GLU A 563 -1.59 -16.07 24.17
C GLU A 563 -2.45 -17.33 24.13
N LEU A 564 -1.85 -18.47 24.47
CA LEU A 564 -2.48 -19.79 24.46
C LEU A 564 -2.39 -20.42 25.84
N LYS A 565 -3.51 -20.93 26.35
CA LYS A 565 -3.53 -21.83 27.50
C LYS A 565 -2.74 -23.10 27.19
N ALA A 566 -1.83 -23.47 28.09
CA ALA A 566 -0.86 -24.56 27.86
C ALA A 566 -0.64 -25.43 29.10
N ASP A 567 -1.67 -25.61 29.94
CA ASP A 567 -1.61 -26.36 31.20
C ASP A 567 -1.12 -27.80 31.01
N ASP A 568 -1.64 -28.46 29.98
CA ASP A 568 -1.33 -29.85 29.61
C ASP A 568 0.03 -30.00 28.93
N ASN A 569 0.75 -28.89 28.69
CA ASN A 569 2.04 -28.91 28.02
C ASN A 569 3.20 -28.82 29.01
N VAL A 570 4.34 -29.35 28.58
CA VAL A 570 5.56 -29.44 29.37
C VAL A 570 6.75 -29.09 28.50
N VAL A 571 7.64 -28.27 29.07
CA VAL A 571 8.95 -28.00 28.49
C VAL A 571 9.89 -29.15 28.83
N MET A 572 10.40 -29.85 27.82
CA MET A 572 11.33 -30.95 27.98
C MET A 572 12.74 -30.40 28.21
N ARG A 573 13.26 -30.55 29.44
CA ARG A 573 14.58 -30.07 29.85
C ARG A 573 15.57 -31.24 29.93
N PRO A 574 16.63 -31.27 29.11
CA PRO A 574 17.64 -32.31 29.22
C PRO A 574 18.44 -32.11 30.51
N ASN A 575 18.97 -33.21 31.05
CA ASN A 575 19.90 -33.23 32.19
C ASN A 575 19.37 -32.52 33.46
N PHE A 576 18.05 -32.44 33.64
CA PHE A 576 17.44 -31.65 34.72
C PHE A 576 16.83 -32.49 35.84
N LEU A 577 16.45 -33.74 35.54
CA LEU A 577 15.83 -34.63 36.52
C LEU A 577 16.57 -35.97 36.53
N ALA A 578 17.08 -36.35 37.70
CA ALA A 578 17.59 -37.67 37.99
C ALA A 578 17.26 -38.02 39.44
N ILE A 579 17.03 -39.30 39.69
CA ILE A 579 16.80 -39.83 41.03
C ILE A 579 17.85 -40.89 41.29
N LEU A 580 18.52 -40.79 42.44
CA LEU A 580 19.41 -41.84 42.93
C LEU A 580 18.55 -42.87 43.69
N THR A 581 18.20 -43.96 43.03
CA THR A 581 17.20 -44.92 43.55
C THR A 581 17.81 -45.86 44.59
N GLU A 582 18.99 -46.39 44.31
CA GLU A 582 19.63 -47.40 45.15
C GLU A 582 21.14 -47.17 45.19
N VAL A 583 21.75 -47.38 46.35
CA VAL A 583 23.21 -47.41 46.50
C VAL A 583 23.62 -48.65 47.27
N TYR A 584 24.48 -49.46 46.67
CA TYR A 584 25.09 -50.65 47.25
C TYR A 584 26.56 -50.40 47.50
N ILE A 585 27.05 -50.79 48.66
CA ILE A 585 28.44 -50.60 49.04
C ILE A 585 28.99 -51.94 49.51
N GLU A 586 30.07 -52.36 48.87
CA GLU A 586 30.81 -53.57 49.22
C GLU A 586 32.23 -53.20 49.62
N SER A 587 32.55 -53.38 50.90
CA SER A 587 33.88 -53.11 51.47
C SER A 587 34.47 -54.36 52.16
N THR A 588 34.12 -55.54 51.65
CA THR A 588 34.59 -56.84 52.18
C THR A 588 36.07 -57.08 51.89
N ASN A 589 36.60 -56.46 50.82
CA ASN A 589 38.02 -56.47 50.50
C ASN A 589 38.71 -55.28 51.19
N GLY A 590 39.63 -55.55 52.11
CA GLY A 590 40.36 -54.50 52.85
C GLY A 590 41.23 -53.57 52.00
N LYS A 591 41.37 -53.83 50.69
CA LYS A 591 42.10 -52.99 49.73
C LYS A 591 41.20 -52.29 48.70
N ARG A 592 39.93 -52.67 48.59
CA ARG A 592 39.02 -52.14 47.58
C ARG A 592 37.59 -52.04 48.10
N THR A 593 36.99 -50.87 47.94
CA THR A 593 35.57 -50.66 48.17
C THR A 593 34.88 -50.38 46.85
N ASN A 594 33.84 -51.17 46.54
CA ASN A 594 33.00 -51.00 45.36
C ASN A 594 31.70 -50.32 45.76
N ILE A 595 31.36 -49.23 45.06
CA ILE A 595 30.11 -48.50 45.24
C ILE A 595 29.32 -48.62 43.94
N ILE A 596 28.13 -49.18 44.03
CA ILE A 596 27.21 -49.36 42.90
C ILE A 596 26.01 -48.44 43.12
N ALA A 597 25.79 -47.52 42.20
CA ALA A 597 24.76 -46.50 42.28
C ALA A 597 23.78 -46.63 41.12
N LYS A 598 22.50 -46.86 41.40
CA LYS A 598 21.45 -46.86 40.39
C LYS A 598 20.83 -45.48 40.26
N VAL A 599 20.95 -44.90 39.08
CA VAL A 599 20.41 -43.58 38.75
C VAL A 599 19.30 -43.76 37.73
N PHE A 600 18.12 -43.27 38.09
CA PHE A 600 16.95 -43.23 37.25
C PHE A 600 16.79 -41.86 36.60
N ASN A 601 16.76 -41.81 35.28
CA ASN A 601 16.35 -40.62 34.55
C ASN A 601 14.82 -40.51 34.58
N SER A 602 14.30 -39.70 35.51
CA SER A 602 12.87 -39.43 35.64
C SER A 602 12.34 -38.40 34.62
N ALA A 603 13.18 -37.87 33.73
CA ALA A 603 12.74 -36.98 32.66
C ALA A 603 12.10 -37.75 31.48
N LEU A 604 11.40 -37.00 30.62
CA LEU A 604 10.80 -37.50 29.38
C LEU A 604 11.77 -37.47 28.18
N ILE A 605 13.00 -37.00 28.39
CA ILE A 605 14.05 -37.00 27.39
C ILE A 605 15.36 -37.55 27.96
N SER A 606 16.23 -38.04 27.09
CA SER A 606 17.54 -38.55 27.51
C SER A 606 18.37 -37.44 28.16
N GLY A 607 19.17 -37.81 29.15
CA GLY A 607 20.10 -36.90 29.82
C GLY A 607 21.45 -37.53 30.06
N VAL A 608 22.49 -36.70 30.18
CA VAL A 608 23.85 -37.10 30.53
C VAL A 608 24.09 -36.82 32.00
N TYR A 609 24.51 -37.85 32.73
CA TYR A 609 24.67 -37.82 34.17
C TYR A 609 26.05 -38.32 34.58
N ILE A 610 26.57 -37.72 35.65
CA ILE A 610 27.83 -38.06 36.30
C ILE A 610 27.49 -38.40 37.76
N VAL A 611 28.12 -39.42 38.32
CA VAL A 611 28.02 -39.73 39.75
C VAL A 611 29.37 -39.47 40.38
N SER A 612 29.42 -38.66 41.44
CA SER A 612 30.65 -38.32 42.14
C SER A 612 30.49 -38.50 43.65
N MET A 613 31.60 -38.78 44.33
CA MET A 613 31.67 -38.63 45.78
C MET A 613 32.05 -37.22 46.17
N ALA A 614 31.53 -36.76 47.31
CA ALA A 614 31.83 -35.47 47.91
C ALA A 614 31.57 -35.54 49.43
N ASP A 615 31.88 -34.46 50.14
CA ASP A 615 31.63 -34.29 51.58
C ASP A 615 32.15 -35.45 52.43
N CYS A 616 33.28 -36.03 52.03
CA CYS A 616 33.96 -37.04 52.84
C CYS A 616 34.71 -36.37 54.02
N PRO A 617 34.92 -37.09 55.14
CA PRO A 617 35.68 -36.60 56.29
C PRO A 617 37.11 -36.16 55.93
N LEU A 618 37.60 -35.11 56.61
CA LEU A 618 38.91 -34.49 56.34
C LEU A 618 40.12 -35.37 56.67
N ASP A 619 39.92 -36.43 57.45
CA ASP A 619 40.92 -37.43 57.79
C ASP A 619 41.10 -38.51 56.70
N LEU A 620 40.29 -38.46 55.64
CA LEU A 620 40.46 -39.26 54.43
C LEU A 620 41.29 -38.53 53.38
N PRO A 621 41.94 -39.26 52.44
CA PRO A 621 42.68 -38.63 51.35
C PRO A 621 41.78 -37.74 50.49
N ALA A 622 42.26 -36.53 50.14
CA ALA A 622 41.55 -35.59 49.27
C ALA A 622 41.20 -36.16 47.88
N SER A 623 41.81 -37.28 47.48
CA SER A 623 41.44 -38.01 46.27
C SER A 623 40.02 -38.58 46.30
N PHE A 624 39.41 -38.73 47.48
CA PHE A 624 38.04 -39.27 47.61
C PHE A 624 36.98 -38.34 47.02
N ASP A 625 37.15 -37.02 47.18
CA ASP A 625 36.26 -36.02 46.59
C ASP A 625 36.45 -35.89 45.06
N ASN A 626 37.49 -36.52 44.50
CA ASN A 626 37.75 -36.58 43.05
C ASN A 626 37.24 -37.87 42.41
N ILE A 627 36.63 -38.78 43.18
CA ILE A 627 36.10 -40.04 42.65
C ILE A 627 34.78 -39.74 41.93
N ALA A 628 34.82 -39.77 40.61
CA ALA A 628 33.67 -39.54 39.75
C ALA A 628 33.60 -40.56 38.61
N SER A 629 32.38 -40.89 38.19
CA SER A 629 32.14 -41.72 37.02
C SER A 629 32.36 -40.96 35.71
N LYS A 630 32.47 -41.69 34.61
CA LYS A 630 32.38 -41.08 33.28
C LYS A 630 30.95 -40.59 33.03
N PRO A 631 30.75 -39.50 32.26
CA PRO A 631 29.42 -39.07 31.85
C PRO A 631 28.72 -40.18 31.06
N VAL A 632 27.46 -40.49 31.42
CA VAL A 632 26.66 -41.51 30.72
C VAL A 632 25.33 -40.92 30.27
N LEU A 633 24.97 -41.19 29.01
CA LEU A 633 23.66 -40.90 28.45
C LEU A 633 22.65 -41.95 28.92
N ILE A 634 21.67 -41.52 29.71
CA ILE A 634 20.56 -42.37 30.19
C ILE A 634 19.30 -41.96 29.43
N GLY A 635 18.67 -42.94 28.76
CA GLY A 635 17.39 -42.74 28.06
C GLY A 635 16.24 -42.31 29.00
N PRO A 636 15.15 -41.75 28.47
CA PRO A 636 14.01 -41.32 29.27
C PRO A 636 13.36 -42.49 30.00
N GLN A 637 13.00 -42.30 31.27
CA GLN A 637 12.40 -43.35 32.10
C GLN A 637 13.26 -44.64 32.14
N LYS A 638 14.59 -44.52 32.04
CA LYS A 638 15.53 -45.64 32.16
C LYS A 638 16.43 -45.48 33.37
N VAL A 639 16.87 -46.61 33.91
CA VAL A 639 17.85 -46.70 34.99
C VAL A 639 19.20 -47.07 34.40
N HIS A 640 20.26 -46.44 34.88
CA HIS A 640 21.64 -46.86 34.64
C HIS A 640 22.34 -47.16 35.95
N THR A 641 23.26 -48.12 35.92
CA THR A 641 24.04 -48.54 37.07
C THR A 641 25.47 -48.02 36.92
N PHE A 642 25.86 -47.11 37.81
CA PHE A 642 27.21 -46.60 37.89
C PHE A 642 28.04 -47.43 38.87
N HIS A 643 29.30 -47.64 38.52
CA HIS A 643 30.29 -48.32 39.34
C HIS A 643 31.40 -47.33 39.69
N LEU A 644 31.66 -47.16 40.97
CA LEU A 644 32.74 -46.35 41.51
C LEU A 644 33.61 -47.26 42.38
N GLU A 645 34.92 -47.13 42.26
CA GLU A 645 35.88 -47.95 43.00
C GLU A 645 36.81 -47.06 43.81
N ILE A 646 37.05 -47.46 45.06
CA ILE A 646 38.03 -46.84 45.95
C ILE A 646 39.16 -47.86 46.13
N ASP A 647 40.30 -47.60 45.49
CA ASP A 647 41.49 -48.46 45.54
C ASP A 647 42.49 -47.94 46.60
N CYS A 648 42.13 -48.05 47.89
CA CYS A 648 43.06 -47.82 48.99
C CYS A 648 42.61 -48.54 50.27
N GLN A 649 43.55 -48.76 51.19
CA GLN A 649 43.25 -49.32 52.50
C GLN A 649 42.57 -48.27 53.39
N LEU A 650 41.33 -48.53 53.79
CA LEU A 650 40.55 -47.62 54.64
C LEU A 650 41.07 -47.65 56.09
N SER A 651 41.58 -46.52 56.57
CA SER A 651 42.09 -46.33 57.94
C SER A 651 40.98 -46.27 58.99
N ASN A 652 39.79 -45.78 58.61
CA ASN A 652 38.62 -45.68 59.48
C ASN A 652 37.69 -46.88 59.30
N VAL A 653 37.25 -47.46 60.43
CA VAL A 653 36.34 -48.62 60.45
C VAL A 653 34.95 -48.25 59.93
N ASP A 654 34.53 -46.99 60.06
CA ASP A 654 33.19 -46.49 59.72
C ASP A 654 33.19 -44.98 59.47
N PHE A 655 32.69 -44.53 58.31
CA PHE A 655 32.58 -43.12 57.95
C PHE A 655 31.45 -42.84 56.96
N TYR A 656 31.14 -41.56 56.73
CA TYR A 656 30.06 -41.13 55.83
C TYR A 656 30.57 -40.23 54.72
N CYS A 657 30.17 -40.47 53.48
CA CYS A 657 30.37 -39.54 52.37
C CYS A 657 29.02 -39.19 51.73
N SER A 658 28.99 -38.15 50.90
CA SER A 658 27.86 -37.85 50.01
C SER A 658 28.11 -38.42 48.62
N LEU A 659 27.18 -39.21 48.12
CA LEU A 659 27.13 -39.59 46.72
C LEU A 659 26.22 -38.63 45.97
N GLN A 660 26.77 -37.93 44.99
CA GLN A 660 26.10 -36.87 44.23
C GLN A 660 25.87 -37.31 42.78
N VAL A 661 24.71 -36.98 42.23
CA VAL A 661 24.39 -37.11 40.81
C VAL A 661 24.41 -35.71 40.20
N LEU A 662 25.30 -35.49 39.26
CA LEU A 662 25.53 -34.22 38.59
C LEU A 662 25.09 -34.28 37.13
N ASN A 663 24.75 -33.12 36.57
CA ASN A 663 24.61 -32.96 35.12
C ASN A 663 25.93 -32.53 34.45
N THR A 664 25.89 -32.31 33.13
CA THR A 664 27.04 -31.84 32.33
C THR A 664 27.56 -30.46 32.70
N ASP A 665 26.73 -29.65 33.36
CA ASP A 665 27.09 -28.32 33.87
C ASP A 665 27.57 -28.40 35.34
N TYR A 666 27.83 -29.62 35.85
CA TYR A 666 28.21 -29.92 37.23
C TYR A 666 27.21 -29.45 38.29
N GLN A 667 25.94 -29.29 37.92
CA GLN A 667 24.88 -28.96 38.86
C GLN A 667 24.38 -30.21 39.56
N LEU A 668 24.17 -30.11 40.87
CA LEU A 668 23.64 -31.17 41.70
C LEU A 668 22.15 -31.44 41.39
N LEU A 669 21.83 -32.67 40.98
CA LEU A 669 20.46 -33.11 40.69
C LEU A 669 19.87 -33.95 41.80
N ALA A 670 20.66 -34.86 42.35
CA ALA A 670 20.30 -35.72 43.48
C ALA A 670 21.54 -35.99 44.31
N PHE A 671 21.37 -36.22 45.60
CA PHE A 671 22.45 -36.68 46.45
C PHE A 671 21.94 -37.64 47.51
N ARG A 672 22.86 -38.43 48.06
CA ARG A 672 22.58 -39.33 49.18
C ARG A 672 23.79 -39.46 50.07
N ARG A 673 23.57 -39.32 51.38
CA ARG A 673 24.60 -39.63 52.36
C ARG A 673 24.72 -41.14 52.48
N ILE A 674 25.93 -41.65 52.31
CA ILE A 674 26.26 -43.07 52.33
C ILE A 674 27.20 -43.37 53.50
N ARG A 675 27.00 -44.53 54.13
CA ARG A 675 27.87 -45.04 55.20
C ARG A 675 28.77 -46.12 54.63
N ILE A 676 30.08 -45.96 54.80
CA ILE A 676 31.09 -46.92 54.35
C ILE A 676 31.74 -47.51 55.60
N ARG A 677 31.63 -48.83 55.75
CA ARG A 677 32.18 -49.58 56.88
C ARG A 677 33.04 -50.74 56.37
N THR A 678 34.26 -50.87 56.89
CA THR A 678 35.21 -51.92 56.49
C THR A 678 34.70 -53.29 56.90
N GLY A 679 34.76 -54.27 55.99
CA GLY A 679 34.28 -55.64 56.21
C GLY A 679 32.77 -55.84 56.10
N ASP A 680 32.02 -54.81 55.68
CA ASP A 680 30.56 -54.83 55.62
C ASP A 680 30.02 -54.79 54.17
N ARG A 681 28.79 -55.27 53.99
CA ARG A 681 27.97 -55.08 52.79
C ARG A 681 26.72 -54.33 53.20
N SER A 682 26.56 -53.10 52.72
CA SER A 682 25.41 -52.26 53.06
C SER A 682 24.56 -51.94 51.83
N VAL A 683 23.24 -51.92 52.03
CA VAL A 683 22.27 -51.45 51.04
C VAL A 683 21.56 -50.24 51.61
N ASN A 684 21.63 -49.13 50.90
CA ASN A 684 20.87 -47.93 51.24
C ASN A 684 19.65 -47.84 50.30
N LEU A 685 18.48 -48.29 50.78
CA LEU A 685 17.19 -48.24 50.05
C LEU A 685 16.41 -46.97 50.41
N LEU A 686 15.66 -46.40 49.46
CA LEU A 686 14.72 -45.30 49.72
C LEU A 686 13.59 -45.77 50.66
N PHE A 687 13.27 -44.96 51.67
CA PHE A 687 11.91 -44.86 52.22
C PHE A 687 11.26 -43.62 51.62
#